data_AF-A0A554RNK7-F1
#
_entry.id   AF-A0A554RNK7-F1
#
_cell.length_a   1.000
_cell.length_b   1.000
_cell.length_c   1.000
_cell.angle_alpha   90.00
_cell.angle_beta   90.00
_cell.angle_gamma   90.00
#
_symmetry.space_group_name_H-M   'P 1'
#
loop_
_entity.id
_entity.type
_entity.pdbx_description
1 polymer ?
#
loop_
_entity_poly.entity_id
_entity_poly.type
_entity_poly.pdbx_seq_one_letter_code
_entity_poly.pdbx_strand_id
1 'polypeptide(L)'
;MSFRSAGRRRALVAAFAGWLVLGLTVLLPSPSQAAEDEEDPGGGLTVTIDTLTPSQLTTDATIEVSGRIENTSDGEWSSVQAYLVMARSPFTTREQVETAVRSSSTYTGERVTTIGLFDEVGDIAPGDTARYDLSVPLDEVGPTGAPGVYPVGVQLLATDPDGVRPQDSVARATTFLPWIDHPASPIDGGLVWSFVLDPRRDDEADDVQTLRTAVGENGRLRRQLDLAAALPVEAQSLVIDPAVLDASQRMADGEGPFDDVSDEAREQAQSFHDDLVALARRSSVWNIDYDRPDWAALSERPDLAAELSPQVAAATQSALDEHGITGRSARWAMETGVTDAMLERHRAEGDAPTIVRASALPQWDQRDGSLVTVDAEHGPALLAVNDTLGSADEVETTVSLRQRVLTRAALATLSRAADPESAADAVTFVDPDWIPEPRANTSALAASLRGDELVEGTTLDRLVTSGVDGYDGELPANPVSEPLSPTVLSAAADLLEAEDAVAAVSAGAAEGSQADRELASAVSVRWRSVPERAVRSAEQQAVERNGSLAGIEVLGPETVTLSSSQGSFPLTVNNPTRLPISVSILLTPGNPALSSNRLDPIDVAPGERRTVNADIDLGRQNSTTITAQAMAGDRPVGSEASFNVRSSQVGTIVWVAMGVAVAGVVFAMSRRFRRRGFRRLSESDDDG
;
A
#
# COMPACT_ATOMS: atom_id res chain seq x y z
N MET A 1 -38.25 -35.49 56.87
CA MET A 1 -38.32 -34.02 57.11
C MET A 1 -38.53 -33.37 55.74
N SER A 2 -39.71 -33.21 55.15
CA SER A 2 -41.03 -32.65 55.54
C SER A 2 -41.10 -31.12 55.59
N PHE A 3 -41.80 -30.56 54.58
CA PHE A 3 -42.51 -29.27 54.49
C PHE A 3 -41.67 -27.96 54.49
N ARG A 4 -42.00 -26.90 53.73
CA ARG A 4 -43.25 -26.53 53.05
C ARG A 4 -43.02 -25.46 51.98
N SER A 5 -43.75 -25.56 50.88
CA SER A 5 -44.12 -24.48 49.95
C SER A 5 -45.39 -23.77 50.44
N ALA A 6 -45.53 -22.47 50.10
CA ALA A 6 -46.74 -21.65 49.91
C ALA A 6 -46.32 -20.16 50.06
N GLY A 7 -46.75 -19.17 49.29
CA GLY A 7 -47.82 -19.07 48.33
C GLY A 7 -48.47 -17.69 48.46
N ARG A 8 -48.45 -16.92 47.35
CA ARG A 8 -49.44 -15.90 46.87
C ARG A 8 -50.03 -14.88 47.88
N ARG A 9 -50.03 -13.60 47.49
CA ARG A 9 -51.25 -12.90 47.00
C ARG A 9 -50.97 -11.49 46.46
N ARG A 10 -51.68 -11.21 45.36
CA ARG A 10 -51.80 -9.96 44.60
C ARG A 10 -52.70 -8.96 45.34
N ALA A 11 -52.54 -7.68 45.04
CA ALA A 11 -53.66 -6.74 44.93
C ALA A 11 -53.40 -5.75 43.79
N LEU A 12 -54.26 -5.85 42.78
CA LEU A 12 -54.46 -4.97 41.64
C LEU A 12 -55.49 -3.90 42.07
N VAL A 13 -55.30 -2.65 41.66
CA VAL A 13 -56.43 -1.74 41.37
C VAL A 13 -56.16 -1.12 40.01
N ALA A 14 -57.09 -1.38 39.10
CA ALA A 14 -57.17 -0.90 37.74
C ALA A 14 -58.40 0.01 37.61
N ALA A 15 -58.37 0.98 36.70
CA ALA A 15 -59.50 1.46 35.88
C ALA A 15 -59.09 2.73 35.10
N PHE A 16 -59.50 3.01 33.86
CA PHE A 16 -60.05 2.24 32.74
C PHE A 16 -60.19 3.22 31.55
N ALA A 17 -60.36 2.66 30.34
CA ALA A 17 -60.88 3.25 29.09
C ALA A 17 -59.87 4.03 28.21
N GLY A 18 -59.63 3.71 26.93
CA GLY A 18 -60.21 2.75 25.99
C GLY A 18 -60.99 3.44 24.87
N TRP A 19 -60.40 3.49 23.65
CA TRP A 19 -60.95 3.41 22.27
C TRP A 19 -59.95 4.08 21.29
N LEU A 20 -59.34 3.43 20.29
CA LEU A 20 -59.80 2.77 19.05
C LEU A 20 -59.78 3.70 17.81
N VAL A 21 -58.70 3.55 17.03
CA VAL A 21 -58.55 3.52 15.55
C VAL A 21 -59.23 4.61 14.69
N LEU A 22 -58.42 5.39 13.95
CA LEU A 22 -58.56 5.56 12.49
C LEU A 22 -57.29 6.20 11.88
N GLY A 23 -56.87 5.69 10.73
CA GLY A 23 -55.67 6.11 10.02
C GLY A 23 -55.76 7.52 9.43
N LEU A 24 -54.61 8.20 9.43
CA LEU A 24 -54.31 9.30 8.53
C LEU A 24 -52.80 9.23 8.21
N THR A 25 -52.48 8.60 7.07
CA THR A 25 -51.19 8.79 6.40
C THR A 25 -51.11 10.25 5.96
N VAL A 26 -50.49 11.09 6.79
CA VAL A 26 -49.98 12.39 6.37
C VAL A 26 -48.62 12.11 5.76
N LEU A 27 -48.50 12.27 4.44
CA LEU A 27 -47.20 12.48 3.81
C LEU A 27 -46.64 13.78 4.39
N LEU A 28 -45.78 13.66 5.41
CA LEU A 28 -44.89 14.75 5.79
C LEU A 28 -43.84 14.83 4.68
N PRO A 29 -43.68 15.98 4.00
CA PRO A 29 -42.53 16.17 3.13
C PRO A 29 -41.28 15.98 4.00
N SER A 30 -40.41 15.06 3.59
CA SER A 30 -39.06 14.95 4.13
C SER A 30 -38.46 16.36 4.14
N PRO A 31 -37.91 16.87 5.25
CA PRO A 31 -36.99 17.97 5.14
C PRO A 31 -35.82 17.44 4.30
N SER A 32 -35.81 17.84 3.03
CA SER A 32 -34.59 18.02 2.29
C SER A 32 -33.77 18.99 3.13
N GLN A 33 -32.98 18.47 4.07
CA GLN A 33 -31.80 19.16 4.57
C GLN A 33 -30.89 19.28 3.35
N ALA A 34 -31.09 20.36 2.60
CA ALA A 34 -29.95 21.08 2.09
C ALA A 34 -29.10 21.34 3.33
N ALA A 35 -27.91 20.75 3.36
CA ALA A 35 -26.87 21.22 4.26
C ALA A 35 -26.73 22.71 3.95
N GLU A 36 -27.33 23.53 4.81
CA GLU A 36 -26.86 24.89 4.99
C GLU A 36 -25.43 24.69 5.45
N ASP A 37 -24.48 25.17 4.64
CA ASP A 37 -23.09 25.31 5.03
C ASP A 37 -23.09 25.92 6.44
N GLU A 38 -22.68 25.15 7.45
CA GLU A 38 -22.36 25.71 8.75
C GLU A 38 -21.21 26.68 8.50
N GLU A 39 -21.54 27.98 8.41
CA GLU A 39 -20.57 29.07 8.34
C GLU A 39 -19.54 28.86 9.45
N ASP A 40 -18.27 28.77 9.05
CA ASP A 40 -17.12 28.73 9.95
C ASP A 40 -17.26 29.86 10.99
N PRO A 41 -17.34 29.55 12.29
CA PRO A 41 -17.45 30.57 13.32
C PRO A 41 -16.16 31.41 13.49
N GLY A 42 -15.06 31.05 12.80
CA GLY A 42 -13.86 31.87 12.67
C GLY A 42 -13.97 32.83 11.49
N GLY A 43 -14.07 34.14 11.75
CA GLY A 43 -14.20 35.19 10.72
C GLY A 43 -12.96 35.40 9.84
N GLY A 44 -12.24 34.34 9.47
CA GLY A 44 -11.06 34.37 8.62
C GLY A 44 -9.78 34.87 9.30
N LEU A 45 -9.68 34.75 10.63
CA LEU A 45 -8.39 34.74 11.33
C LEU A 45 -8.03 33.32 11.76
N THR A 46 -6.81 32.90 11.52
CA THR A 46 -6.24 31.66 12.05
C THR A 46 -5.06 31.98 12.98
N VAL A 47 -4.80 31.12 13.97
CA VAL A 47 -3.70 31.28 14.92
C VAL A 47 -3.00 29.95 15.13
N THR A 48 -1.67 30.00 15.25
CA THR A 48 -0.81 28.83 15.47
C THR A 48 0.08 29.04 16.70
N ILE A 49 0.52 27.95 17.34
CA ILE A 49 1.52 27.97 18.41
C ILE A 49 2.83 27.39 17.83
N ASP A 50 3.83 28.25 17.63
CA ASP A 50 5.13 27.86 17.07
C ASP A 50 6.16 27.55 18.17
N THR A 51 6.02 28.17 19.34
CA THR A 51 6.88 27.91 20.50
C THR A 51 6.05 27.85 21.77
N LEU A 52 6.50 27.02 22.70
CA LEU A 52 5.89 26.85 24.02
C LEU A 52 6.98 26.43 25.02
N THR A 53 7.18 27.24 26.06
CA THR A 53 8.14 26.98 27.14
C THR A 53 7.48 27.32 28.48
N PRO A 54 7.67 26.51 29.54
CA PRO A 54 8.33 25.21 29.53
C PRO A 54 7.50 24.15 28.78
N SER A 55 8.09 22.98 28.53
CA SER A 55 7.36 21.83 27.98
C SER A 55 6.51 21.12 29.04
N GLN A 56 6.84 21.30 30.31
CA GLN A 56 6.10 20.82 31.48
C GLN A 56 6.08 21.90 32.55
N LEU A 57 5.00 21.97 33.33
CA LEU A 57 4.85 22.96 34.38
C LEU A 57 5.66 22.61 35.63
N THR A 58 6.18 23.66 36.24
CA THR A 58 6.81 23.65 37.56
C THR A 58 6.21 24.79 38.38
N THR A 59 6.31 24.72 39.71
CA THR A 59 5.70 25.70 40.63
C THR A 59 6.02 27.16 40.31
N ASP A 60 7.25 27.45 39.85
CA ASP A 60 7.72 28.82 39.55
C ASP A 60 7.84 29.09 38.03
N ALA A 61 7.12 28.34 37.19
CA ALA A 61 7.21 28.48 35.74
C ALA A 61 6.69 29.84 35.25
N THR A 62 7.29 30.33 34.17
CA THR A 62 6.70 31.37 33.30
C THR A 62 6.34 30.69 31.99
N ILE A 63 5.08 30.82 31.58
CA ILE A 63 4.58 30.24 30.32
C ILE A 63 4.86 31.25 29.22
N GLU A 64 5.81 30.91 28.36
CA GLU A 64 6.16 31.64 27.14
C GLU A 64 5.52 30.95 25.94
N VAL A 65 4.71 31.69 25.18
CA VAL A 65 4.01 31.20 23.98
C VAL A 65 4.19 32.20 22.86
N SER A 66 4.69 31.76 21.71
CA SER A 66 4.77 32.59 20.52
C SER A 66 4.20 31.86 19.31
N GLY A 67 3.72 32.61 18.33
CA GLY A 67 3.22 32.02 17.10
C GLY A 67 2.86 33.03 16.01
N ARG A 68 2.07 32.58 15.05
CA ARG A 68 1.59 33.39 13.93
C ARG A 68 0.08 33.51 13.92
N ILE A 69 -0.39 34.65 13.44
CA ILE A 69 -1.78 34.96 13.14
C ILE A 69 -1.85 35.27 11.66
N GLU A 70 -2.76 34.62 10.94
CA GLU A 70 -2.97 34.85 9.51
C GLU A 70 -4.40 35.31 9.27
N ASN A 71 -4.54 36.33 8.42
CA ASN A 71 -5.85 36.77 7.94
C ASN A 71 -6.16 36.11 6.59
N THR A 72 -7.01 35.09 6.62
CA THR A 72 -7.48 34.36 5.45
C THR A 72 -8.75 34.97 4.83
N SER A 73 -9.27 36.07 5.41
CA SER A 73 -10.41 36.81 4.86
C SER A 73 -10.00 37.90 3.87
N ASP A 74 -10.98 38.43 3.14
CA ASP A 74 -10.82 39.56 2.22
C ASP A 74 -10.90 40.94 2.92
N GLY A 75 -11.15 40.97 4.24
CA GLY A 75 -11.32 42.21 5.02
C GLY A 75 -10.20 42.44 6.03
N GLU A 76 -9.95 43.70 6.39
CA GLU A 76 -8.95 44.05 7.41
C GLU A 76 -9.48 43.75 8.81
N TRP A 77 -8.67 43.05 9.60
CA TRP A 77 -8.91 42.85 11.02
C TRP A 77 -8.14 43.89 11.82
N SER A 78 -8.81 44.61 12.71
CA SER A 78 -8.19 45.71 13.47
C SER A 78 -8.15 45.44 14.96
N SER A 79 -7.21 46.08 15.66
CA SER A 79 -7.03 45.96 17.11
C SER A 79 -6.92 44.50 17.60
N VAL A 80 -6.19 43.68 16.84
CA VAL A 80 -5.95 42.27 17.16
C VAL A 80 -5.11 42.19 18.44
N GLN A 81 -5.60 41.42 19.41
CA GLN A 81 -4.94 41.15 20.68
C GLN A 81 -4.89 39.64 20.93
N ALA A 82 -3.70 39.14 21.28
CA ALA A 82 -3.50 37.74 21.62
C ALA A 82 -3.43 37.58 23.14
N TYR A 83 -4.14 36.59 23.66
CA TYR A 83 -4.19 36.31 25.09
C TYR A 83 -3.87 34.86 25.39
N LEU A 84 -3.08 34.63 26.44
CA LEU A 84 -2.95 33.30 27.03
C LEU A 84 -4.22 32.92 27.77
N VAL A 85 -4.65 31.69 27.58
CA VAL A 85 -5.81 31.11 28.24
C VAL A 85 -5.42 29.76 28.81
N MET A 86 -5.75 29.51 30.08
CA MET A 86 -5.38 28.26 30.75
C MET A 86 -6.43 27.87 31.77
N ALA A 87 -6.74 26.58 31.85
CA ALA A 87 -7.62 26.06 32.89
C ALA A 87 -6.88 26.00 34.22
N ARG A 88 -7.55 26.34 35.33
CA ARG A 88 -6.94 26.25 36.66
C ARG A 88 -6.81 24.83 37.20
N SER A 89 -7.60 23.89 36.67
CA SER A 89 -7.58 22.48 37.07
C SER A 89 -7.06 21.62 35.92
N PRO A 90 -6.29 20.57 36.21
CA PRO A 90 -5.78 19.67 35.18
C PRO A 90 -6.86 18.68 34.73
N PHE A 91 -6.64 18.15 33.53
CA PHE A 91 -7.17 16.88 33.10
C PHE A 91 -6.38 15.72 33.69
N THR A 92 -7.12 14.69 34.09
CA THR A 92 -6.57 13.47 34.68
C THR A 92 -6.96 12.22 33.89
N THR A 93 -7.86 12.37 32.93
CA THR A 93 -8.25 11.29 32.03
C THR A 93 -8.10 11.71 30.58
N ARG A 94 -7.90 10.71 29.73
CA ARG A 94 -7.82 10.85 28.29
C ARG A 94 -9.09 11.44 27.67
N GLU A 95 -10.27 10.98 28.09
CA GLU A 95 -11.56 11.44 27.58
C GLU A 95 -11.73 12.97 27.74
N GLN A 96 -11.19 13.54 28.82
CA GLN A 96 -11.20 14.98 29.03
C GLN A 96 -10.35 15.73 28.00
N VAL A 97 -9.14 15.23 27.69
CA VAL A 97 -8.26 15.78 26.66
C VAL A 97 -8.95 15.73 25.29
N GLU A 98 -9.49 14.57 24.91
CA GLU A 98 -10.17 14.40 23.63
C GLU A 98 -11.43 15.28 23.51
N THR A 99 -12.19 15.40 24.60
CA THR A 99 -13.35 16.30 24.63
C THR A 99 -12.92 17.75 24.42
N ALA A 100 -11.80 18.19 25.01
CA ALA A 100 -11.30 19.54 24.79
C ALA A 100 -10.81 19.78 23.35
N VAL A 101 -10.20 18.78 22.72
CA VAL A 101 -9.78 18.87 21.31
C VAL A 101 -10.99 18.95 20.38
N ARG A 102 -12.01 18.09 20.58
CA ARG A 102 -13.21 18.06 19.73
C ARG A 102 -14.15 19.24 19.96
N SER A 103 -14.31 19.67 21.22
CA SER A 103 -15.21 20.77 21.57
C SER A 103 -14.47 22.10 21.38
N SER A 104 -14.48 22.59 20.14
CA SER A 104 -13.83 23.86 19.80
C SER A 104 -14.25 24.98 20.77
N SER A 105 -15.48 24.98 21.29
CA SER A 105 -16.08 26.06 22.09
C SER A 105 -16.02 25.97 23.62
N THR A 106 -15.69 24.83 24.26
CA THR A 106 -16.19 24.59 25.64
C THR A 106 -15.14 24.62 26.77
N TYR A 107 -13.84 24.44 26.52
CA TYR A 107 -12.94 24.08 27.64
C TYR A 107 -11.65 24.89 27.87
N THR A 108 -11.24 25.79 26.97
CA THR A 108 -9.98 26.54 27.17
C THR A 108 -10.17 27.61 28.26
N GLY A 109 -9.84 27.25 29.51
CA GLY A 109 -9.96 27.96 30.79
C GLY A 109 -10.25 29.47 30.86
N GLU A 110 -9.48 30.19 31.68
CA GLU A 110 -9.68 31.63 31.91
C GLU A 110 -8.61 32.44 31.19
N ARG A 111 -9.03 33.54 30.55
CA ARG A 111 -8.14 34.45 29.83
C ARG A 111 -7.38 35.34 30.80
N VAL A 112 -6.05 35.37 30.66
CA VAL A 112 -5.19 36.27 31.44
C VAL A 112 -5.27 37.66 30.84
N THR A 113 -5.97 38.58 31.51
CA THR A 113 -6.27 39.94 31.01
C THR A 113 -5.46 41.04 31.70
N THR A 114 -4.49 40.66 32.55
CA THR A 114 -3.58 41.60 33.21
C THR A 114 -2.80 42.39 32.16
N ILE A 115 -2.83 43.72 32.27
CA ILE A 115 -2.13 44.63 31.35
C ILE A 115 -0.64 44.32 31.38
N GLY A 116 -0.05 44.15 30.18
CA GLY A 116 1.35 43.79 30.00
C GLY A 116 1.62 42.29 29.91
N LEU A 117 0.60 41.44 30.05
CA LEU A 117 0.71 39.98 29.88
C LEU A 117 -0.01 39.43 28.63
N PHE A 118 -0.67 40.31 27.87
CA PHE A 118 -1.25 40.02 26.57
C PHE A 118 -0.57 40.87 25.49
N ASP A 119 -0.59 40.40 24.25
CA ASP A 119 0.08 41.07 23.14
C ASP A 119 -0.90 41.91 22.32
N GLU A 120 -0.51 43.14 22.00
CA GLU A 120 -1.26 44.09 21.16
C GLU A 120 -0.71 44.05 19.74
N VAL A 121 -1.12 43.03 18.99
CA VAL A 121 -0.62 42.72 17.65
C VAL A 121 -0.90 43.85 16.64
N GLY A 122 -2.05 44.52 16.78
CA GLY A 122 -2.44 45.64 15.91
C GLY A 122 -3.35 45.20 14.76
N ASP A 123 -3.19 45.83 13.61
CA ASP A 123 -4.06 45.59 12.44
C ASP A 123 -3.42 44.60 11.48
N ILE A 124 -4.21 43.71 10.89
CA ILE A 124 -3.78 42.67 9.95
C ILE A 124 -4.61 42.77 8.67
N ALA A 125 -3.95 43.15 7.57
CA ALA A 125 -4.58 43.27 6.26
C ALA A 125 -4.97 41.89 5.68
N PRO A 126 -5.86 41.84 4.67
CA PRO A 126 -6.21 40.61 3.97
C PRO A 126 -4.99 39.87 3.42
N GLY A 127 -4.85 38.58 3.73
CA GLY A 127 -3.73 37.72 3.31
C GLY A 127 -2.42 37.96 4.05
N ASP A 128 -2.34 38.94 4.97
CA ASP A 128 -1.14 39.20 5.74
C ASP A 128 -1.03 38.29 6.98
N THR A 129 0.21 38.15 7.47
CA THR A 129 0.54 37.40 8.68
C THR A 129 1.22 38.31 9.70
N ALA A 130 0.80 38.20 10.97
CA ALA A 130 1.46 38.82 12.12
C ALA A 130 2.02 37.77 13.08
N ARG A 131 2.93 38.20 13.97
CA ARG A 131 3.46 37.37 15.06
C ARG A 131 2.94 37.88 16.39
N TYR A 132 2.80 36.98 17.35
CA TYR A 132 2.54 37.32 18.74
C TYR A 132 3.56 36.67 19.67
N ASP A 133 3.77 37.29 20.83
CA ASP A 133 4.62 36.78 21.91
C ASP A 133 3.97 37.03 23.27
N LEU A 134 3.80 35.97 24.06
CA LEU A 134 3.18 35.99 25.38
C LEU A 134 4.15 35.44 26.41
N SER A 135 4.26 36.11 27.56
CA SER A 135 5.06 35.66 28.69
C SER A 135 4.26 35.85 29.97
N VAL A 136 3.70 34.77 30.49
CA VAL A 136 2.76 34.79 31.63
C VAL A 136 3.31 33.98 32.80
N PRO A 137 3.65 34.61 33.93
CA PRO A 137 3.97 33.91 35.18
C PRO A 137 2.83 32.99 35.62
N LEU A 138 3.15 31.77 36.08
CA LEU A 138 2.14 30.77 36.43
C LEU A 138 1.21 31.21 37.58
N ASP A 139 1.70 32.06 38.48
CA ASP A 139 0.94 32.62 39.61
C ASP A 139 -0.18 33.58 39.17
N GLU A 140 -0.06 34.21 37.99
CA GLU A 140 -1.13 35.03 37.39
C GLU A 140 -2.31 34.17 36.93
N VAL A 141 -2.08 32.91 36.55
CA VAL A 141 -3.14 31.94 36.24
C VAL A 141 -3.75 31.36 37.53
N GLY A 142 -2.92 31.10 38.53
CA GLY A 142 -3.32 30.47 39.80
C GLY A 142 -3.87 29.05 39.65
N PRO A 143 -3.14 28.12 38.98
CA PRO A 143 -3.56 26.73 38.86
C PRO A 143 -3.59 26.04 40.23
N THR A 144 -4.37 24.96 40.34
CA THR A 144 -4.50 24.18 41.58
C THR A 144 -3.20 23.49 42.03
N GLY A 145 -2.24 23.32 41.12
CA GLY A 145 -1.02 22.54 41.35
C GLY A 145 -1.25 21.03 41.47
N ALA A 146 -2.43 20.55 41.09
CA ALA A 146 -2.73 19.12 41.08
C ALA A 146 -2.01 18.43 39.91
N PRO A 147 -1.54 17.19 40.06
CA PRO A 147 -0.93 16.44 38.96
C PRO A 147 -1.92 16.20 37.82
N GLY A 148 -1.45 16.36 36.58
CA GLY A 148 -2.18 16.04 35.37
C GLY A 148 -1.82 16.94 34.21
N VAL A 149 -2.74 17.10 33.26
CA VAL A 149 -2.51 17.78 31.99
C VAL A 149 -3.34 19.05 31.95
N TYR A 150 -2.71 20.22 31.92
CA TYR A 150 -3.40 21.50 31.88
C TYR A 150 -3.67 21.93 30.44
N PRO A 151 -4.94 22.16 30.05
CA PRO A 151 -5.27 22.84 28.79
C PRO A 151 -4.76 24.27 28.83
N VAL A 152 -3.96 24.62 27.83
CA VAL A 152 -3.43 25.97 27.62
C VAL A 152 -3.61 26.35 26.16
N GLY A 153 -3.80 27.62 25.88
CA GLY A 153 -3.98 28.06 24.51
C GLY A 153 -3.84 29.55 24.34
N VAL A 154 -4.04 29.97 23.10
CA VAL A 154 -4.07 31.37 22.69
C VAL A 154 -5.44 31.67 22.12
N GLN A 155 -6.05 32.76 22.58
CA GLN A 155 -7.30 33.27 22.04
C GLN A 155 -7.09 34.67 21.51
N LEU A 156 -7.64 34.94 20.32
CA LEU A 156 -7.61 36.25 19.70
C LEU A 156 -8.90 37.01 19.99
N LEU A 157 -8.77 38.27 20.37
CA LEU A 157 -9.85 39.25 20.29
C LEU A 157 -9.48 40.30 19.25
N ALA A 158 -10.40 40.59 18.34
CA ALA A 158 -10.17 41.58 17.30
C ALA A 158 -11.50 42.23 16.88
N THR A 159 -11.39 43.35 16.18
CA THR A 159 -12.52 44.02 15.52
C THR A 159 -12.57 43.56 14.07
N ASP A 160 -13.71 43.00 13.67
CA ASP A 160 -13.95 42.47 12.34
C ASP A 160 -14.05 43.59 11.27
N PRO A 161 -14.06 43.24 9.97
CA PRO A 161 -14.15 44.22 8.88
C PRO A 161 -15.43 45.07 8.90
N ASP A 162 -16.50 44.61 9.56
CA ASP A 162 -17.77 45.33 9.74
C ASP A 162 -17.74 46.27 10.97
N GLY A 163 -16.64 46.28 11.72
CA GLY A 163 -16.44 47.11 12.91
C GLY A 163 -17.04 46.51 14.19
N VAL A 164 -17.45 45.24 14.18
CA VAL A 164 -17.95 44.52 15.35
C VAL A 164 -16.77 43.91 16.11
N ARG A 165 -16.80 44.03 17.44
CA ARG A 165 -15.82 43.38 18.32
C ARG A 165 -16.54 42.36 19.21
N PRO A 166 -16.53 41.07 18.84
CA PRO A 166 -17.12 40.00 19.65
C PRO A 166 -16.49 39.94 21.05
N GLN A 167 -17.27 39.47 22.03
CA GLN A 167 -16.75 39.17 23.37
C GLN A 167 -16.06 37.81 23.43
N ASP A 168 -16.48 36.90 22.55
CA ASP A 168 -15.87 35.59 22.34
C ASP A 168 -14.64 35.71 21.45
N SER A 169 -13.76 34.70 21.52
CA SER A 169 -12.55 34.67 20.69
C SER A 169 -12.88 34.49 19.22
N VAL A 170 -12.26 35.30 18.36
CA VAL A 170 -12.43 35.20 16.89
C VAL A 170 -11.55 34.12 16.26
N ALA A 171 -10.47 33.72 16.94
CA ALA A 171 -9.63 32.58 16.60
C ALA A 171 -9.00 32.00 17.87
N ARG A 172 -8.62 30.72 17.82
CA ARG A 172 -7.99 30.02 18.95
C ARG A 172 -6.99 28.95 18.49
N ALA A 173 -5.99 28.68 19.32
CA ALA A 173 -5.13 27.49 19.25
C ALA A 173 -5.01 26.90 20.66
N THR A 174 -5.09 25.57 20.81
CA THR A 174 -5.12 24.91 22.13
C THR A 174 -4.14 23.75 22.17
N THR A 175 -3.26 23.76 23.15
CA THR A 175 -2.34 22.66 23.43
C THR A 175 -2.40 22.30 24.91
N PHE A 176 -1.47 21.46 25.35
CA PHE A 176 -1.50 20.88 26.68
C PHE A 176 -0.13 21.03 27.34
N LEU A 177 -0.15 21.31 28.64
CA LEU A 177 1.03 21.38 29.49
C LEU A 177 0.91 20.40 30.64
N PRO A 178 1.67 19.31 30.63
CA PRO A 178 1.74 18.40 31.76
C PRO A 178 2.31 19.05 33.01
N TRP A 179 1.79 18.66 34.16
CA TRP A 179 2.37 18.90 35.47
C TRP A 179 2.36 17.57 36.23
N ILE A 180 3.50 16.90 36.27
CA ILE A 180 3.70 15.70 37.09
C ILE A 180 4.89 15.99 38.00
N ASP A 181 4.61 16.20 39.28
CA ASP A 181 5.65 16.48 40.27
C ASP A 181 6.28 15.14 40.69
N HIS A 182 7.56 14.93 40.36
CA HIS A 182 8.36 13.73 40.68
C HIS A 182 7.69 12.40 40.27
N PRO A 183 7.69 12.03 38.98
CA PRO A 183 7.16 10.72 38.55
C PRO A 183 7.91 9.58 39.24
N ALA A 184 7.19 8.51 39.64
CA ALA A 184 7.79 7.37 40.32
C ALA A 184 8.82 6.63 39.46
N SER A 185 8.54 6.57 38.15
CA SER A 185 9.43 6.09 37.10
C SER A 185 9.06 6.77 35.77
N PRO A 186 10.01 6.96 34.85
CA PRO A 186 9.70 7.41 33.50
C PRO A 186 8.74 6.46 32.77
N ILE A 187 7.99 6.99 31.81
CA ILE A 187 7.12 6.23 30.91
C ILE A 187 7.87 5.94 29.60
N ASP A 188 7.79 4.71 29.13
CA ASP A 188 8.27 4.33 27.79
C ASP A 188 7.59 5.20 26.72
N GLY A 189 8.37 5.98 25.97
CA GLY A 189 7.86 6.89 24.95
C GLY A 189 8.75 6.93 23.71
N GLY A 190 8.12 7.10 22.56
CA GLY A 190 8.82 7.09 21.28
C GLY A 190 7.92 7.51 20.12
N LEU A 191 8.53 7.80 18.98
CA LEU A 191 7.81 8.17 17.76
C LEU A 191 7.84 7.04 16.74
N VAL A 192 6.69 6.79 16.10
CA VAL A 192 6.59 5.86 14.97
C VAL A 192 6.40 6.66 13.69
N TRP A 193 7.43 6.66 12.83
CA TRP A 193 7.43 7.35 11.55
C TRP A 193 6.95 6.42 10.45
N SER A 194 5.93 6.80 9.69
CA SER A 194 5.40 5.99 8.59
C SER A 194 5.78 6.58 7.24
N PHE A 195 6.71 5.93 6.53
CA PHE A 195 7.08 6.29 5.17
C PHE A 195 6.24 5.48 4.20
N VAL A 196 5.10 6.06 3.81
CA VAL A 196 4.12 5.49 2.89
C VAL A 196 3.81 6.46 1.75
N LEU A 197 3.43 5.90 0.60
CA LEU A 197 2.90 6.69 -0.53
C LEU A 197 1.58 7.37 -0.15
N ASP A 198 1.14 8.33 -0.96
CA ASP A 198 -0.16 8.98 -0.79
C ASP A 198 -1.27 7.91 -0.65
N PRO A 199 -2.19 8.04 0.33
CA PRO A 199 -3.25 7.05 0.55
C PRO A 199 -4.25 6.98 -0.60
N ARG A 200 -4.22 7.91 -1.56
CA ARG A 200 -5.05 7.89 -2.75
C ARG A 200 -4.20 7.63 -3.99
N ARG A 201 -4.84 7.01 -4.96
CA ARG A 201 -4.31 6.84 -6.30
C ARG A 201 -5.08 7.73 -7.25
N ASP A 202 -4.38 8.59 -7.99
CA ASP A 202 -4.98 9.43 -9.02
C ASP A 202 -4.63 8.94 -10.42
N ASP A 203 -4.57 9.81 -11.42
CA ASP A 203 -3.98 9.41 -12.69
C ASP A 203 -2.45 9.36 -12.56
N GLU A 204 -1.78 8.72 -13.52
CA GLU A 204 -0.34 8.49 -13.46
C GLU A 204 0.46 9.80 -13.37
N ALA A 205 0.00 10.86 -14.03
CA ALA A 205 0.67 12.16 -14.01
C ALA A 205 0.55 12.83 -12.64
N ASP A 206 -0.64 12.76 -12.02
CA ASP A 206 -0.89 13.27 -10.68
C ASP A 206 -0.13 12.46 -9.61
N ASP A 207 -0.06 11.12 -9.74
CA ASP A 207 0.73 10.27 -8.86
C ASP A 207 2.23 10.63 -8.93
N VAL A 208 2.76 10.81 -10.15
CA VAL A 208 4.14 11.25 -10.39
C VAL A 208 4.40 12.62 -9.75
N GLN A 209 3.50 13.57 -9.97
CA GLN A 209 3.59 14.93 -9.43
C GLN A 209 3.51 14.94 -7.90
N THR A 210 2.65 14.09 -7.33
CA THR A 210 2.49 13.95 -5.88
C THR A 210 3.76 13.41 -5.24
N LEU A 211 4.34 12.33 -5.78
CA LEU A 211 5.60 11.80 -5.28
C LEU A 211 6.74 12.81 -5.42
N ARG A 212 6.85 13.47 -6.57
CA ARG A 212 7.87 14.50 -6.83
C ARG A 212 7.80 15.62 -5.79
N THR A 213 6.58 16.05 -5.47
CA THR A 213 6.33 17.07 -4.45
C THR A 213 6.68 16.56 -3.06
N ALA A 214 6.38 15.29 -2.76
CA ALA A 214 6.62 14.68 -1.45
C ALA A 214 8.10 14.48 -1.11
N VAL A 215 8.95 14.10 -2.09
CA VAL A 215 10.39 13.86 -1.89
C VAL A 215 11.27 15.09 -2.15
N GLY A 216 10.72 16.14 -2.77
CA GLY A 216 11.43 17.39 -3.00
C GLY A 216 11.83 18.12 -1.71
N GLU A 217 12.69 19.14 -1.80
CA GLU A 217 13.28 19.87 -0.65
C GLU A 217 12.25 20.33 0.41
N ASN A 218 11.05 20.72 -0.04
CA ASN A 218 9.98 21.19 0.84
C ASN A 218 8.84 20.20 1.00
N GLY A 219 9.03 18.97 0.53
CA GLY A 219 8.05 17.91 0.50
C GLY A 219 7.81 17.25 1.84
N ARG A 220 6.63 16.63 1.96
CA ARG A 220 6.18 15.89 3.14
C ARG A 220 7.20 14.84 3.59
N LEU A 221 7.53 13.89 2.72
CA LEU A 221 8.40 12.76 3.03
C LEU A 221 9.82 13.21 3.33
N ARG A 222 10.35 14.17 2.57
CA ARG A 222 11.68 14.75 2.81
C ARG A 222 11.78 15.37 4.20
N ARG A 223 10.80 16.19 4.58
CA ARG A 223 10.80 16.89 5.88
C ARG A 223 10.56 15.96 7.06
N GLN A 224 9.69 14.97 6.91
CA GLN A 224 9.54 13.92 7.92
C GLN A 224 10.84 13.12 8.09
N LEU A 225 11.53 12.79 7.00
CA LEU A 225 12.82 12.10 7.04
C LEU A 225 13.91 12.94 7.73
N ASP A 226 14.01 14.23 7.41
CA ASP A 226 14.95 15.15 8.05
C ASP A 226 14.72 15.26 9.56
N LEU A 227 13.45 15.37 9.96
CA LEU A 227 13.07 15.42 11.36
C LEU A 227 13.39 14.09 12.07
N ALA A 228 12.98 12.95 11.52
CA ALA A 228 13.28 11.63 12.08
C ALA A 228 14.79 11.34 12.17
N ALA A 229 15.57 11.78 11.17
CA ALA A 229 17.02 11.62 11.16
C ALA A 229 17.73 12.46 12.25
N ALA A 230 17.13 13.57 12.67
CA ALA A 230 17.63 14.42 13.75
C ALA A 230 17.29 13.90 15.15
N LEU A 231 16.42 12.90 15.26
CA LEU A 231 15.91 12.36 16.52
C LEU A 231 16.70 11.13 17.02
N PRO A 232 16.50 10.74 18.29
CA PRO A 232 17.11 9.55 18.88
C PRO A 232 16.65 8.25 18.21
N VAL A 233 17.59 7.43 17.73
CA VAL A 233 17.26 6.10 17.18
C VAL A 233 16.70 5.15 18.23
N GLU A 234 17.09 5.34 19.49
CA GLU A 234 16.59 4.61 20.66
C GLU A 234 15.15 4.98 21.07
N ALA A 235 14.61 6.09 20.54
CA ALA A 235 13.27 6.60 20.84
C ALA A 235 12.38 6.69 19.58
N GLN A 236 12.73 5.95 18.52
CA GLN A 236 11.94 5.91 17.30
C GLN A 236 11.91 4.55 16.62
N SER A 237 10.78 4.27 15.99
CA SER A 237 10.58 3.16 15.06
C SER A 237 10.16 3.70 13.70
N LEU A 238 10.58 3.02 12.64
CA LEU A 238 10.18 3.34 11.27
C LEU A 238 9.23 2.26 10.76
N VAL A 239 8.12 2.67 10.18
CA VAL A 239 7.24 1.84 9.36
C VAL A 239 7.53 2.19 7.92
N ILE A 240 8.03 1.22 7.14
CA ILE A 240 8.45 1.45 5.75
C ILE A 240 7.59 0.61 4.81
N ASP A 241 6.94 1.28 3.87
CA ASP A 241 6.39 0.66 2.67
C ASP A 241 7.50 0.56 1.61
N PRO A 242 7.90 -0.65 1.17
CA PRO A 242 8.92 -0.81 0.14
C PRO A 242 8.57 -0.10 -1.18
N ALA A 243 7.29 0.15 -1.47
CA ALA A 243 6.87 0.90 -2.66
C ALA A 243 7.38 2.35 -2.65
N VAL A 244 7.64 2.96 -1.48
CA VAL A 244 8.26 4.30 -1.39
C VAL A 244 9.70 4.26 -1.89
N LEU A 245 10.46 3.23 -1.51
CA LEU A 245 11.85 3.06 -1.93
C LEU A 245 11.92 2.85 -3.44
N ASP A 246 11.12 1.92 -3.95
CA ASP A 246 11.02 1.64 -5.39
C ASP A 246 10.63 2.88 -6.20
N ALA A 247 9.59 3.60 -5.78
CA ALA A 247 9.14 4.77 -6.52
C ALA A 247 10.18 5.91 -6.49
N SER A 248 10.88 6.09 -5.37
CA SER A 248 11.97 7.07 -5.26
C SER A 248 13.19 6.70 -6.12
N GLN A 249 13.58 5.43 -6.16
CA GLN A 249 14.69 4.95 -6.97
C GLN A 249 14.36 5.04 -8.46
N ARG A 250 13.18 4.60 -8.89
CA ARG A 250 12.72 4.74 -10.29
C ARG A 250 12.67 6.20 -10.75
N MET A 251 12.24 7.11 -9.86
CA MET A 251 12.29 8.54 -10.15
C MET A 251 13.72 9.04 -10.30
N ALA A 252 14.64 8.62 -9.44
CA ALA A 252 16.05 8.96 -9.54
C ALA A 252 16.68 8.45 -10.85
N ASP A 253 16.33 7.24 -11.27
CA ASP A 253 16.82 6.62 -12.49
C ASP A 253 16.13 7.17 -13.77
N GLY A 254 15.02 7.91 -13.61
CA GLY A 254 14.22 8.43 -14.72
C GLY A 254 13.50 7.32 -15.49
N GLU A 255 13.14 6.23 -14.82
CA GLU A 255 12.37 5.15 -15.39
C GLU A 255 10.88 5.51 -15.43
N GLY A 256 10.18 5.10 -16.49
CA GLY A 256 8.73 5.35 -16.62
C GLY A 256 7.98 4.91 -15.36
N PRO A 257 7.05 5.72 -14.83
CA PRO A 257 6.46 6.92 -15.42
C PRO A 257 7.21 8.24 -15.15
N PHE A 258 8.46 8.18 -14.69
CA PHE A 258 9.27 9.36 -14.31
C PHE A 258 10.25 9.83 -15.40
N ASP A 259 10.06 9.43 -16.66
CA ASP A 259 10.97 9.76 -17.77
C ASP A 259 11.03 11.27 -18.08
N ASP A 260 9.93 11.99 -17.81
CA ASP A 260 9.80 13.43 -18.06
C ASP A 260 10.15 14.34 -16.84
N VAL A 261 10.64 13.78 -15.73
CA VAL A 261 11.02 14.61 -14.55
C VAL A 261 12.35 15.35 -14.77
N SER A 262 12.52 16.50 -14.13
CA SER A 262 13.76 17.30 -14.21
C SER A 262 14.94 16.62 -13.52
N ASP A 263 16.17 16.91 -13.94
CA ASP A 263 17.38 16.38 -13.29
C ASP A 263 17.45 16.73 -11.79
N GLU A 264 16.99 17.92 -11.41
CA GLU A 264 16.89 18.32 -10.01
C GLU A 264 15.90 17.44 -9.21
N ALA A 265 14.78 17.04 -9.81
CA ALA A 265 13.86 16.12 -9.17
C ALA A 265 14.48 14.71 -9.02
N ARG A 266 15.26 14.26 -10.01
CA ARG A 266 16.01 12.99 -9.92
C ARG A 266 17.04 13.01 -8.80
N GLU A 267 17.81 14.09 -8.68
CA GLU A 267 18.78 14.27 -7.61
C GLU A 267 18.12 14.31 -6.22
N GLN A 268 16.98 15.01 -6.09
CA GLN A 268 16.20 15.04 -4.86
C GLN A 268 15.65 13.66 -4.49
N ALA A 269 15.13 12.90 -5.46
CA ALA A 269 14.65 11.54 -5.25
C ALA A 269 15.78 10.59 -4.80
N GLN A 270 16.95 10.66 -5.44
CA GLN A 270 18.13 9.88 -5.04
C GLN A 270 18.57 10.22 -3.62
N SER A 271 18.65 11.51 -3.29
CA SER A 271 19.04 11.94 -1.93
C SER A 271 18.04 11.49 -0.88
N PHE A 272 16.74 11.57 -1.17
CA PHE A 272 15.70 11.05 -0.28
C PHE A 272 15.83 9.54 -0.07
N HIS A 273 15.98 8.78 -1.16
CA HIS A 273 16.17 7.33 -1.12
C HIS A 273 17.38 6.94 -0.26
N ASP A 274 18.55 7.51 -0.53
CA ASP A 274 19.79 7.18 0.16
C ASP A 274 19.73 7.51 1.66
N ASP A 275 19.13 8.64 2.02
CA ASP A 275 18.94 9.04 3.41
C ASP A 275 17.95 8.14 4.15
N LEU A 276 16.86 7.72 3.50
CA LEU A 276 15.88 6.82 4.09
C LEU A 276 16.51 5.45 4.35
N VAL A 277 17.23 4.89 3.37
CA VAL A 277 17.98 3.64 3.53
C VAL A 277 19.02 3.77 4.65
N ALA A 278 19.74 4.89 4.71
CA ALA A 278 20.73 5.14 5.77
C ALA A 278 20.12 5.26 7.16
N LEU A 279 18.92 5.84 7.29
CA LEU A 279 18.18 5.92 8.55
C LEU A 279 17.61 4.55 8.95
N ALA A 280 17.04 3.81 8.00
CA ALA A 280 16.49 2.47 8.22
C ALA A 280 17.54 1.51 8.77
N ARG A 281 18.75 1.47 8.20
CA ARG A 281 19.86 0.58 8.62
C ARG A 281 20.32 0.77 10.07
N ARG A 282 19.96 1.88 10.72
CA ARG A 282 20.34 2.18 12.11
C ARG A 282 19.16 2.30 13.08
N SER A 283 17.94 2.05 12.61
CA SER A 283 16.70 2.22 13.39
C SER A 283 15.98 0.88 13.58
N SER A 284 15.00 0.83 14.50
CA SER A 284 14.02 -0.26 14.54
C SER A 284 13.06 -0.09 13.36
N VAL A 285 12.98 -1.08 12.48
CA VAL A 285 12.19 -1.01 11.24
C VAL A 285 11.13 -2.10 11.21
N TRP A 286 9.90 -1.69 10.96
CA TRP A 286 8.76 -2.55 10.64
C TRP A 286 8.41 -2.36 9.16
N ASN A 287 8.67 -3.37 8.35
CA ASN A 287 8.40 -3.35 6.91
C ASN A 287 6.97 -3.82 6.66
N ILE A 288 6.14 -2.96 6.09
CA ILE A 288 4.79 -3.35 5.67
C ILE A 288 4.81 -3.96 4.28
N ASP A 289 3.73 -4.65 3.92
CA ASP A 289 3.59 -5.24 2.59
C ASP A 289 3.58 -4.16 1.49
N TYR A 290 4.19 -4.50 0.35
CA TYR A 290 4.39 -3.63 -0.80
C TYR A 290 3.08 -2.95 -1.24
N ASP A 291 3.09 -1.61 -1.28
CA ASP A 291 1.97 -0.74 -1.67
C ASP A 291 0.67 -1.01 -0.87
N ARG A 292 0.78 -1.54 0.36
CA ARG A 292 -0.33 -1.69 1.33
C ARG A 292 -1.57 -2.40 0.72
N PRO A 293 -1.51 -3.72 0.48
CA PRO A 293 -2.67 -4.50 0.02
C PRO A 293 -3.88 -4.35 0.97
N ASP A 294 -5.09 -4.36 0.42
CA ASP A 294 -6.33 -4.36 1.20
C ASP A 294 -6.58 -5.75 1.81
N TRP A 295 -6.00 -5.97 2.98
CA TRP A 295 -6.11 -7.25 3.71
C TRP A 295 -7.53 -7.59 4.14
N ALA A 296 -8.40 -6.60 4.33
CA ALA A 296 -9.81 -6.86 4.61
C ALA A 296 -10.50 -7.46 3.37
N ALA A 297 -10.29 -6.86 2.19
CA ALA A 297 -10.82 -7.39 0.93
C ALA A 297 -10.33 -8.82 0.64
N LEU A 298 -9.02 -9.06 0.80
CA LEU A 298 -8.42 -10.38 0.60
C LEU A 298 -8.96 -11.41 1.59
N SER A 299 -9.20 -11.02 2.85
CA SER A 299 -9.72 -11.94 3.86
C SER A 299 -11.18 -12.35 3.59
N GLU A 300 -11.97 -11.49 2.94
CA GLU A 300 -13.34 -11.81 2.50
C GLU A 300 -13.37 -12.75 1.27
N ARG A 301 -12.25 -12.89 0.55
CA ARG A 301 -12.11 -13.72 -0.67
C ARG A 301 -10.93 -14.69 -0.55
N PRO A 302 -11.06 -15.76 0.26
CA PRO A 302 -9.96 -16.68 0.55
C PRO A 302 -9.44 -17.43 -0.69
N ASP A 303 -10.27 -17.59 -1.72
CA ASP A 303 -9.92 -18.13 -3.02
C ASP A 303 -8.92 -17.22 -3.74
N LEU A 304 -9.24 -15.93 -3.89
CA LEU A 304 -8.36 -14.96 -4.54
C LEU A 304 -7.12 -14.65 -3.69
N ALA A 305 -7.26 -14.59 -2.37
CA ALA A 305 -6.13 -14.38 -1.48
C ALA A 305 -5.09 -15.50 -1.55
N ALA A 306 -5.50 -16.76 -1.79
CA ALA A 306 -4.56 -17.86 -1.97
C ALA A 306 -3.69 -17.69 -3.23
N GLU A 307 -4.21 -17.00 -4.25
CA GLU A 307 -3.52 -16.72 -5.51
C GLU A 307 -2.69 -15.43 -5.44
N LEU A 308 -3.22 -14.36 -4.84
CA LEU A 308 -2.63 -13.02 -4.84
C LEU A 308 -1.61 -12.77 -3.71
N SER A 309 -1.85 -13.30 -2.50
CA SER A 309 -0.96 -13.05 -1.34
C SER A 309 0.50 -13.50 -1.55
N PRO A 310 0.80 -14.63 -2.23
CA PRO A 310 2.17 -15.01 -2.54
C PRO A 310 2.92 -13.97 -3.37
N GLN A 311 2.21 -13.31 -4.29
CA GLN A 311 2.81 -12.30 -5.18
C GLN A 311 3.08 -11.00 -4.44
N VAL A 312 2.18 -10.59 -3.55
CA VAL A 312 2.44 -9.49 -2.61
C VAL A 312 3.68 -9.77 -1.76
N ALA A 313 3.82 -11.00 -1.23
CA ALA A 313 4.98 -11.38 -0.43
C ALA A 313 6.28 -11.39 -1.26
N ALA A 314 6.22 -11.87 -2.51
CA ALA A 314 7.35 -11.86 -3.43
C ALA A 314 7.79 -10.44 -3.79
N ALA A 315 6.84 -9.55 -4.12
CA ALA A 315 7.09 -8.13 -4.36
C ALA A 315 7.75 -7.45 -3.17
N THR A 316 7.18 -7.67 -1.97
CA THR A 316 7.69 -7.12 -0.71
C THR A 316 9.12 -7.57 -0.44
N GLN A 317 9.37 -8.89 -0.50
CA GLN A 317 10.70 -9.43 -0.22
C GLN A 317 11.72 -9.00 -1.28
N SER A 318 11.35 -9.00 -2.56
CA SER A 318 12.23 -8.56 -3.64
C SER A 318 12.62 -7.10 -3.49
N ALA A 319 11.69 -6.20 -3.16
CA ALA A 319 11.99 -4.78 -2.96
C ALA A 319 12.90 -4.57 -1.74
N LEU A 320 12.62 -5.25 -0.63
CA LEU A 320 13.47 -5.19 0.58
C LEU A 320 14.91 -5.69 0.31
N ASP A 321 15.05 -6.79 -0.43
CA ASP A 321 16.36 -7.35 -0.80
C ASP A 321 17.12 -6.42 -1.76
N GLU A 322 16.44 -5.81 -2.73
CA GLU A 322 17.02 -4.85 -3.68
C GLU A 322 17.60 -3.63 -2.96
N HIS A 323 16.85 -3.06 -2.01
CA HIS A 323 17.26 -1.88 -1.25
C HIS A 323 18.14 -2.21 -0.03
N GLY A 324 18.32 -3.50 0.28
CA GLY A 324 19.07 -3.96 1.44
C GLY A 324 18.47 -3.47 2.76
N ILE A 325 17.14 -3.51 2.87
CA ILE A 325 16.39 -3.16 4.07
C ILE A 325 16.07 -4.41 4.86
N THR A 326 16.37 -4.38 6.16
CA THR A 326 16.06 -5.46 7.10
C THR A 326 15.20 -4.92 8.23
N GLY A 327 14.28 -5.73 8.73
CA GLY A 327 13.38 -5.33 9.80
C GLY A 327 12.36 -6.41 10.09
N ARG A 328 11.43 -6.13 11.00
CA ARG A 328 10.29 -6.99 11.28
C ARG A 328 9.24 -6.81 10.18
N SER A 329 8.71 -7.88 9.61
CA SER A 329 7.53 -7.79 8.73
C SER A 329 6.30 -7.39 9.55
N ALA A 330 5.48 -6.49 9.03
CA ALA A 330 4.24 -6.03 9.63
C ALA A 330 3.12 -5.95 8.57
N ARG A 331 1.87 -6.00 9.01
CA ARG A 331 0.68 -5.84 8.18
C ARG A 331 0.07 -4.46 8.40
N TRP A 332 -0.48 -3.86 7.36
CA TRP A 332 -1.10 -2.54 7.43
C TRP A 332 -2.62 -2.66 7.31
N ALA A 333 -3.35 -2.26 8.34
CA ALA A 333 -4.82 -2.31 8.41
C ALA A 333 -5.42 -1.01 8.97
N MET A 334 -4.75 0.12 8.71
CA MET A 334 -5.13 1.43 9.23
C MET A 334 -6.44 1.94 8.62
N GLU A 335 -6.69 1.68 7.35
CA GLU A 335 -7.84 2.23 6.62
C GLU A 335 -9.10 1.37 6.73
N THR A 336 -8.96 0.05 6.87
CA THR A 336 -10.10 -0.90 6.96
C THR A 336 -10.38 -1.36 8.38
N GLY A 337 -9.42 -1.22 9.29
CA GLY A 337 -9.48 -1.84 10.61
C GLY A 337 -9.21 -3.35 10.54
N VAL A 338 -9.53 -4.02 11.64
CA VAL A 338 -9.20 -5.43 11.87
C VAL A 338 -10.46 -6.24 12.17
N THR A 339 -10.52 -7.48 11.68
CA THR A 339 -11.59 -8.45 11.98
C THR A 339 -11.02 -9.77 12.49
N ASP A 340 -11.82 -10.56 13.20
CA ASP A 340 -11.42 -11.89 13.68
C ASP A 340 -10.91 -12.78 12.53
N ALA A 341 -11.67 -12.83 11.43
CA ALA A 341 -11.33 -13.67 10.27
C ALA A 341 -10.00 -13.25 9.62
N MET A 342 -9.74 -11.94 9.56
CA MET A 342 -8.49 -11.41 9.03
C MET A 342 -7.31 -11.78 9.93
N LEU A 343 -7.43 -11.58 11.25
CA LEU A 343 -6.35 -11.93 12.18
C LEU A 343 -6.08 -13.42 12.24
N GLU A 344 -7.11 -14.25 12.22
CA GLU A 344 -6.93 -15.71 12.22
C GLU A 344 -6.10 -16.15 11.01
N ARG A 345 -6.39 -15.57 9.84
CA ARG A 345 -5.62 -15.83 8.64
C ARG A 345 -4.19 -15.31 8.76
N HIS A 346 -4.00 -14.06 9.16
CA HIS A 346 -2.68 -13.46 9.30
C HIS A 346 -1.81 -14.26 10.27
N ARG A 347 -2.42 -14.71 11.38
CA ARG A 347 -1.77 -15.55 12.38
C ARG A 347 -1.41 -16.93 11.85
N ALA A 348 -2.25 -17.53 11.01
CA ALA A 348 -1.95 -18.81 10.36
C ALA A 348 -0.78 -18.70 9.37
N GLU A 349 -0.59 -17.53 8.76
CA GLU A 349 0.51 -17.24 7.82
C GLU A 349 1.83 -16.88 8.54
N GLY A 350 1.77 -16.32 9.75
CA GLY A 350 2.96 -16.03 10.56
C GLY A 350 2.70 -15.19 11.81
N ASP A 351 3.78 -14.64 12.36
CA ASP A 351 3.77 -13.87 13.62
C ASP A 351 3.92 -12.35 13.37
N ALA A 352 3.64 -11.88 12.15
CA ALA A 352 3.76 -10.47 11.79
C ALA A 352 2.71 -9.63 12.54
N PRO A 353 3.10 -8.54 13.24
CA PRO A 353 2.15 -7.63 13.86
C PRO A 353 1.27 -6.92 12.82
N THR A 354 0.04 -6.59 13.21
CA THR A 354 -0.88 -5.78 12.40
C THR A 354 -1.01 -4.38 12.98
N ILE A 355 -0.74 -3.36 12.17
CA ILE A 355 -0.91 -1.96 12.54
C ILE A 355 -2.36 -1.55 12.29
N VAL A 356 -3.05 -1.08 13.32
CA VAL A 356 -4.48 -0.75 13.31
C VAL A 356 -4.73 0.61 13.94
N ARG A 357 -5.83 1.27 13.59
CA ARG A 357 -6.30 2.45 14.33
C ARG A 357 -6.94 2.04 15.65
N ALA A 358 -6.80 2.86 16.69
CA ALA A 358 -7.52 2.69 17.96
C ALA A 358 -9.05 2.62 17.75
N SER A 359 -9.59 3.35 16.78
CA SER A 359 -11.02 3.30 16.45
C SER A 359 -11.50 1.95 15.90
N ALA A 360 -10.60 1.07 15.49
CA ALA A 360 -10.92 -0.31 15.11
C ALA A 360 -11.04 -1.25 16.32
N LEU A 361 -10.70 -0.78 17.53
CA LEU A 361 -10.73 -1.55 18.78
C LEU A 361 -11.66 -0.84 19.78
N PRO A 362 -12.98 -1.13 19.78
CA PRO A 362 -13.97 -0.35 20.54
C PRO A 362 -13.77 -0.33 22.07
N GLN A 363 -13.06 -1.33 22.62
CA GLN A 363 -12.81 -1.46 24.06
C GLN A 363 -11.37 -1.18 24.46
N TRP A 364 -10.51 -0.81 23.49
CA TRP A 364 -9.14 -0.44 23.79
C TRP A 364 -9.11 0.89 24.54
N ASP A 365 -8.32 0.94 25.60
CA ASP A 365 -8.00 2.16 26.34
C ASP A 365 -6.49 2.36 26.39
N GLN A 366 -6.05 3.60 26.60
CA GLN A 366 -4.62 3.92 26.72
C GLN A 366 -3.91 3.07 27.78
N ARG A 367 -4.62 2.65 28.83
CA ARG A 367 -4.06 1.80 29.90
C ARG A 367 -3.55 0.45 29.40
N ASP A 368 -4.05 -0.03 28.26
CA ASP A 368 -3.69 -1.31 27.66
C ASP A 368 -2.36 -1.21 26.87
N GLY A 369 -1.86 0.01 26.65
CA GLY A 369 -0.63 0.28 25.90
C GLY A 369 -0.82 0.36 24.39
N SER A 370 0.22 0.80 23.69
CA SER A 370 0.22 0.94 22.22
C SER A 370 0.43 -0.39 21.50
N LEU A 371 0.77 -1.46 22.22
CA LEU A 371 0.84 -2.83 21.71
C LEU A 371 -0.09 -3.71 22.54
N VAL A 372 -0.89 -4.54 21.87
CA VAL A 372 -1.75 -5.53 22.53
C VAL A 372 -1.73 -6.85 21.76
N THR A 373 -2.01 -7.96 22.42
CA THR A 373 -2.21 -9.26 21.77
C THR A 373 -3.68 -9.66 21.78
N VAL A 374 -4.17 -10.21 20.67
CA VAL A 374 -5.50 -10.82 20.60
C VAL A 374 -5.34 -12.33 20.50
N ASP A 375 -6.14 -13.07 21.26
CA ASP A 375 -6.18 -14.52 21.14
C ASP A 375 -6.73 -14.94 19.77
N ALA A 376 -5.94 -15.73 19.03
CA ALA A 376 -6.35 -16.39 17.79
C ALA A 376 -6.07 -17.90 17.88
N GLU A 377 -6.71 -18.71 17.02
CA GLU A 377 -6.63 -20.18 17.04
C GLU A 377 -5.18 -20.67 16.88
N HIS A 378 -4.39 -19.95 16.07
CA HIS A 378 -2.98 -20.25 15.82
C HIS A 378 -2.00 -19.57 16.82
N GLY A 379 -2.51 -19.02 17.92
CA GLY A 379 -1.75 -18.34 18.98
C GLY A 379 -2.00 -16.83 19.02
N PRO A 380 -1.42 -16.09 19.98
CA PRO A 380 -1.67 -14.66 20.12
C PRO A 380 -1.20 -13.90 18.88
N ALA A 381 -2.05 -13.01 18.36
CA ALA A 381 -1.78 -12.10 17.26
C ALA A 381 -1.47 -10.70 17.82
N LEU A 382 -0.31 -10.14 17.44
CA LEU A 382 0.13 -8.83 17.93
C LEU A 382 -0.50 -7.69 17.11
N LEU A 383 -1.09 -6.72 17.79
CA LEU A 383 -1.59 -5.49 17.22
C LEU A 383 -0.75 -4.30 17.70
N ALA A 384 -0.39 -3.42 16.76
CA ALA A 384 0.15 -2.10 17.09
C ALA A 384 -0.95 -1.06 16.86
N VAL A 385 -1.33 -0.39 17.94
CA VAL A 385 -2.48 0.52 17.97
C VAL A 385 -2.00 1.94 17.70
N ASN A 386 -2.30 2.43 16.50
CA ASN A 386 -2.15 3.83 16.16
C ASN A 386 -3.33 4.61 16.74
N ASP A 387 -3.00 5.43 17.71
CA ASP A 387 -3.93 6.27 18.42
C ASP A 387 -3.62 7.76 18.17
N THR A 388 -4.64 8.51 17.77
CA THR A 388 -4.50 9.86 17.22
C THR A 388 -4.88 10.95 18.22
N LEU A 389 -4.60 10.76 19.53
CA LEU A 389 -4.89 11.74 20.58
C LEU A 389 -4.52 13.18 20.14
N GLY A 390 -5.51 14.00 19.78
CA GLY A 390 -5.30 15.39 19.34
C GLY A 390 -5.37 15.70 17.83
N SER A 391 -5.72 14.76 16.95
CA SER A 391 -5.54 14.93 15.49
C SER A 391 -6.73 15.51 14.70
N ALA A 392 -7.86 15.86 15.32
CA ALA A 392 -9.10 16.00 14.54
C ALA A 392 -9.17 17.28 13.68
N ASP A 393 -8.64 18.42 14.14
CA ASP A 393 -8.77 19.71 13.44
C ASP A 393 -7.57 20.68 13.65
N GLU A 394 -6.54 20.31 14.42
CA GLU A 394 -5.40 21.18 14.70
C GLU A 394 -4.24 20.87 13.74
N VAL A 395 -3.68 21.91 13.09
CA VAL A 395 -2.50 21.77 12.24
C VAL A 395 -1.35 21.22 13.10
N GLU A 396 -0.88 20.01 12.78
CA GLU A 396 0.24 19.42 13.49
C GLU A 396 1.51 20.26 13.29
N THR A 397 2.28 20.44 14.37
CA THR A 397 3.55 21.16 14.41
C THR A 397 4.53 20.37 15.27
N THR A 398 5.82 20.67 15.20
CA THR A 398 6.79 20.04 16.11
C THR A 398 6.44 20.28 17.59
N VAL A 399 5.83 21.42 17.92
CA VAL A 399 5.37 21.73 19.28
C VAL A 399 4.18 20.87 19.69
N SER A 400 3.16 20.72 18.83
CA SER A 400 2.00 19.90 19.16
C SER A 400 2.36 18.41 19.22
N LEU A 401 3.25 17.93 18.35
CA LEU A 401 3.80 16.56 18.44
C LEU A 401 4.54 16.33 19.75
N ARG A 402 5.43 17.27 20.16
CA ARG A 402 6.12 17.22 21.45
C ARG A 402 5.12 17.17 22.61
N GLN A 403 4.11 18.05 22.59
CA GLN A 403 3.12 18.10 23.65
C GLN A 403 2.20 16.89 23.67
N ARG A 404 1.93 16.25 22.53
CA ARG A 404 1.19 14.99 22.45
C ARG A 404 1.95 13.88 23.17
N VAL A 405 3.25 13.73 22.92
CA VAL A 405 4.10 12.73 23.61
C VAL A 405 4.09 12.97 25.13
N LEU A 406 4.33 14.20 25.58
CA LEU A 406 4.37 14.52 27.01
C LEU A 406 3.00 14.39 27.69
N THR A 407 1.92 14.76 26.99
CA THR A 407 0.54 14.57 27.46
C THR A 407 0.22 13.09 27.64
N ARG A 408 0.59 12.24 26.67
CA ARG A 408 0.43 10.78 26.78
C ARG A 408 1.21 10.23 27.97
N ALA A 409 2.46 10.67 28.16
CA ALA A 409 3.30 10.22 29.27
C ALA A 409 2.73 10.64 30.64
N ALA A 410 2.19 11.85 30.74
CA ALA A 410 1.54 12.31 31.97
C ALA A 410 0.27 11.51 32.29
N LEU A 411 -0.59 11.27 31.29
CA LEU A 411 -1.77 10.43 31.46
C LEU A 411 -1.38 8.98 31.80
N ALA A 412 -0.36 8.42 31.16
CA ALA A 412 0.17 7.09 31.46
C ALA A 412 0.70 7.01 32.89
N THR A 413 1.37 8.05 33.39
CA THR A 413 1.81 8.14 34.78
C THR A 413 0.63 8.09 35.74
N LEU A 414 -0.44 8.84 35.45
CA LEU A 414 -1.67 8.82 36.26
C LEU A 414 -2.37 7.45 36.19
N SER A 415 -2.42 6.83 35.01
CA SER A 415 -2.99 5.48 34.82
C SER A 415 -2.23 4.44 35.63
N ARG A 416 -0.89 4.41 35.56
CA ARG A 416 -0.06 3.48 36.36
C ARG A 416 -0.14 3.74 37.86
N ALA A 417 -0.36 4.99 38.27
CA ALA A 417 -0.58 5.32 39.68
C ALA A 417 -1.94 4.84 40.19
N ALA A 418 -2.98 4.85 39.34
CA ALA A 418 -4.31 4.34 39.67
C ALA A 418 -4.38 2.80 39.57
N ASP A 419 -3.67 2.22 38.61
CA ASP A 419 -3.62 0.80 38.29
C ASP A 419 -2.16 0.36 38.01
N PRO A 420 -1.49 -0.26 38.98
CA PRO A 420 -0.10 -0.71 38.82
C PRO A 420 0.11 -1.77 37.74
N GLU A 421 -0.95 -2.43 37.25
CA GLU A 421 -0.89 -3.39 36.15
C GLU A 421 -1.04 -2.72 34.77
N SER A 422 -1.29 -1.40 34.72
CA SER A 422 -1.44 -0.69 33.45
C SER A 422 -0.15 -0.71 32.61
N ALA A 423 -0.29 -1.14 31.35
CA ALA A 423 0.74 -1.08 30.32
C ALA A 423 0.81 0.27 29.59
N ALA A 424 0.17 1.32 30.12
CA ALA A 424 0.13 2.63 29.47
C ALA A 424 1.54 3.12 29.11
N ASP A 425 1.70 3.54 27.85
CA ASP A 425 2.94 4.09 27.30
C ASP A 425 2.67 5.45 26.62
N ALA A 426 3.74 6.07 26.13
CA ALA A 426 3.72 7.32 25.39
C ALA A 426 4.20 7.15 23.94
N VAL A 427 4.15 5.95 23.38
CA VAL A 427 4.42 5.74 21.96
C VAL A 427 3.36 6.47 21.13
N THR A 428 3.83 7.20 20.13
CA THR A 428 3.02 8.10 19.33
C THR A 428 3.33 7.86 17.86
N PHE A 429 2.32 7.45 17.10
CA PHE A 429 2.43 7.44 15.65
C PHE A 429 2.37 8.87 15.14
N VAL A 430 3.31 9.22 14.27
CA VAL A 430 3.31 10.50 13.56
C VAL A 430 2.29 10.39 12.44
N ASP A 431 1.46 11.42 12.26
CA ASP A 431 0.51 11.45 11.14
C ASP A 431 1.32 11.37 9.83
N PRO A 432 1.10 10.34 8.99
CA PRO A 432 1.79 10.24 7.72
C PRO A 432 1.55 11.46 6.84
N ASP A 433 0.42 12.16 6.95
CA ASP A 433 0.05 13.29 6.09
C ASP A 433 0.61 14.64 6.56
N TRP A 434 1.15 14.71 7.79
CA TRP A 434 1.72 15.94 8.34
C TRP A 434 2.99 16.39 7.60
N ILE A 435 3.07 17.67 7.25
CA ILE A 435 4.28 18.30 6.68
C ILE A 435 4.96 19.14 7.78
N PRO A 436 6.12 18.72 8.30
CA PRO A 436 6.85 19.50 9.30
C PRO A 436 7.20 20.91 8.82
N GLU A 437 7.16 21.88 9.73
CA GLU A 437 7.49 23.26 9.41
C GLU A 437 8.97 23.45 9.02
N PRO A 438 9.33 24.43 8.15
CA PRO A 438 10.69 24.53 7.58
C PRO A 438 11.81 24.74 8.60
N ARG A 439 11.47 25.17 9.82
CA ARG A 439 12.40 25.45 10.91
C ARG A 439 11.96 24.73 12.18
N ALA A 440 11.56 23.47 12.03
CA ALA A 440 11.18 22.60 13.13
C ALA A 440 12.21 22.64 14.25
N ASN A 441 11.75 22.86 15.49
CA ASN A 441 12.62 22.86 16.67
C ASN A 441 12.94 21.41 17.10
N THR A 442 13.79 20.75 16.32
CA THR A 442 14.24 19.37 16.52
C THR A 442 14.85 19.16 17.91
N SER A 443 15.55 20.16 18.45
CA SER A 443 16.22 20.06 19.75
C SER A 443 15.23 19.91 20.92
N ALA A 444 14.13 20.67 20.88
CA ALA A 444 13.11 20.60 21.91
C ALA A 444 12.32 19.29 21.85
N LEU A 445 12.02 18.78 20.64
CA LEU A 445 11.40 17.46 20.47
C LEU A 445 12.34 16.32 20.87
N ALA A 446 13.63 16.41 20.52
CA ALA A 446 14.62 15.42 20.92
C ALA A 446 14.80 15.37 22.45
N ALA A 447 14.74 16.53 23.12
CA ALA A 447 14.83 16.61 24.57
C ALA A 447 13.66 15.92 25.27
N SER A 448 12.42 16.04 24.77
CA SER A 448 11.28 15.32 25.35
C SER A 448 11.35 13.79 25.21
N LEU A 449 12.22 13.30 24.31
CA LEU A 449 12.45 11.87 24.08
C LEU A 449 13.72 11.36 24.78
N ARG A 450 14.59 12.26 25.27
CA ARG A 450 15.86 11.96 25.92
C ARG A 450 15.96 12.70 27.25
N GLY A 451 15.60 12.03 28.34
CA GLY A 451 16.01 12.47 29.66
C GLY A 451 15.19 13.62 30.24
N ASP A 452 13.88 13.58 30.01
CA ASP A 452 12.93 14.18 30.93
C ASP A 452 12.66 13.18 32.08
N GLU A 453 12.31 13.64 33.28
CA GLU A 453 11.92 12.71 34.37
C GLU A 453 10.69 11.88 33.97
N LEU A 454 9.90 12.37 33.01
CA LEU A 454 8.63 11.80 32.60
C LEU A 454 8.74 10.72 31.50
N VAL A 455 9.73 10.78 30.60
CA VAL A 455 9.80 9.90 29.40
C VAL A 455 11.16 9.22 29.27
N GLU A 456 11.14 7.90 29.09
CA GLU A 456 12.28 7.08 28.68
C GLU A 456 12.10 6.64 27.21
N GLY A 457 13.11 6.91 26.38
CA GLY A 457 13.09 6.58 24.96
C GLY A 457 12.94 5.08 24.70
N THR A 458 11.95 4.70 23.88
CA THR A 458 11.65 3.32 23.50
C THR A 458 11.42 3.15 21.99
N THR A 459 11.39 1.89 21.55
CA THR A 459 11.02 1.49 20.18
C THR A 459 9.93 0.43 20.24
N LEU A 460 9.20 0.23 19.15
CA LEU A 460 8.19 -0.84 19.05
C LEU A 460 8.81 -2.22 19.33
N ASP A 461 9.99 -2.52 18.79
CA ASP A 461 10.65 -3.80 19.06
C ASP A 461 11.02 -3.97 20.54
N ARG A 462 11.43 -2.89 21.22
CA ARG A 462 11.70 -2.93 22.66
C ARG A 462 10.44 -3.26 23.44
N LEU A 463 9.32 -2.61 23.14
CA LEU A 463 8.03 -2.89 23.77
C LEU A 463 7.60 -4.35 23.54
N VAL A 464 7.72 -4.87 22.31
CA VAL A 464 7.44 -6.29 22.03
C VAL A 464 8.27 -7.22 22.91
N THR A 465 9.56 -6.91 23.12
CA THR A 465 10.44 -7.73 23.96
C THR A 465 10.20 -7.61 25.46
N SER A 466 9.60 -6.50 25.91
CA SER A 466 9.26 -6.27 27.33
C SER A 466 8.05 -7.09 27.80
N GLY A 467 7.25 -7.61 26.86
CA GLY A 467 5.98 -8.27 27.13
C GLY A 467 4.81 -7.39 26.70
N VAL A 468 3.76 -8.03 26.19
CA VAL A 468 2.57 -7.37 25.64
C VAL A 468 1.35 -8.01 26.27
N ASP A 469 0.42 -7.19 26.74
CA ASP A 469 -0.78 -7.67 27.42
C ASP A 469 -1.85 -8.13 26.42
N GLY A 470 -2.77 -8.96 26.92
CA GLY A 470 -3.93 -9.42 26.18
C GLY A 470 -4.99 -8.30 26.04
N TYR A 471 -5.55 -8.16 24.84
CA TYR A 471 -6.76 -7.41 24.60
C TYR A 471 -7.96 -8.35 24.72
N ASP A 472 -8.74 -8.16 25.78
CA ASP A 472 -9.92 -8.98 26.08
C ASP A 472 -11.19 -8.52 25.34
N GLY A 473 -11.10 -7.47 24.54
CA GLY A 473 -12.24 -6.91 23.84
C GLY A 473 -12.62 -7.68 22.57
N GLU A 474 -13.90 -7.59 22.21
CA GLU A 474 -14.38 -8.19 20.95
C GLU A 474 -13.86 -7.38 19.75
N LEU A 475 -13.37 -8.09 18.73
CA LEU A 475 -13.03 -7.47 17.46
C LEU A 475 -14.29 -7.25 16.61
N PRO A 476 -14.30 -6.22 15.75
CA PRO A 476 -15.38 -6.02 14.79
C PRO A 476 -15.56 -7.23 13.88
N ALA A 477 -16.80 -7.68 13.70
CA ALA A 477 -17.13 -8.74 12.76
C ALA A 477 -16.99 -8.29 11.28
N ASN A 478 -17.03 -6.98 11.02
CA ASN A 478 -16.90 -6.40 9.69
C ASN A 478 -15.85 -5.28 9.73
N PRO A 479 -15.18 -4.99 8.60
CA PRO A 479 -14.26 -3.86 8.48
C PRO A 479 -14.93 -2.52 8.87
N VAL A 480 -14.14 -1.61 9.43
CA VAL A 480 -14.55 -0.25 9.86
C VAL A 480 -14.94 0.62 8.66
N SER A 481 -14.39 0.34 7.49
CA SER A 481 -14.68 1.07 6.26
C SER A 481 -14.67 0.09 5.08
N GLU A 482 -15.39 0.44 4.01
CA GLU A 482 -15.65 -0.47 2.88
C GLU A 482 -14.34 -0.92 2.19
N PRO A 483 -14.03 -2.23 2.17
CA PRO A 483 -12.83 -2.76 1.53
C PRO A 483 -12.93 -2.69 0.00
N LEU A 484 -11.85 -2.99 -0.72
CA LEU A 484 -11.88 -3.14 -2.16
C LEU A 484 -12.96 -4.13 -2.62
N SER A 485 -13.68 -3.75 -3.68
CA SER A 485 -14.76 -4.59 -4.20
C SER A 485 -14.23 -5.92 -4.78
N PRO A 486 -15.04 -7.00 -4.75
CA PRO A 486 -14.68 -8.27 -5.38
C PRO A 486 -14.29 -8.16 -6.86
N THR A 487 -14.85 -7.19 -7.58
CA THR A 487 -14.52 -6.93 -9.00
C THR A 487 -13.07 -6.48 -9.17
N VAL A 488 -12.54 -5.67 -8.25
CA VAL A 488 -11.13 -5.23 -8.28
C VAL A 488 -10.22 -6.43 -8.07
N LEU A 489 -10.52 -7.28 -7.08
CA LEU A 489 -9.73 -8.49 -6.82
C LEU A 489 -9.77 -9.49 -7.98
N SER A 490 -10.93 -9.65 -8.64
CA SER A 490 -11.04 -10.48 -9.83
C SER A 490 -10.24 -9.92 -11.01
N ALA A 491 -10.26 -8.60 -11.24
CA ALA A 491 -9.43 -7.99 -12.28
C ALA A 491 -7.92 -8.14 -12.00
N ALA A 492 -7.50 -8.08 -10.72
CA ALA A 492 -6.13 -8.37 -10.33
C ALA A 492 -5.76 -9.85 -10.54
N ALA A 493 -6.69 -10.79 -10.29
CA ALA A 493 -6.46 -12.21 -10.60
C ALA A 493 -6.37 -12.48 -12.11
N ASP A 494 -7.18 -11.80 -12.93
CA ASP A 494 -7.08 -11.88 -14.40
C ASP A 494 -5.74 -11.30 -14.90
N LEU A 495 -5.22 -10.25 -14.25
CA LEU A 495 -3.88 -9.73 -14.49
C LEU A 495 -2.80 -10.77 -14.13
N LEU A 496 -2.90 -11.40 -12.96
CA LEU A 496 -1.99 -12.48 -12.57
C LEU A 496 -2.00 -13.64 -13.59
N GLU A 497 -3.16 -14.06 -14.09
CA GLU A 497 -3.22 -15.11 -15.13
C GLU A 497 -2.48 -14.69 -16.41
N ALA A 498 -2.61 -13.43 -16.81
CA ALA A 498 -1.91 -12.88 -17.97
C ALA A 498 -0.39 -12.80 -17.73
N GLU A 499 0.05 -12.43 -16.52
CA GLU A 499 1.45 -12.41 -16.11
C GLU A 499 2.05 -13.82 -16.07
N ASP A 500 1.35 -14.80 -15.51
CA ASP A 500 1.74 -16.21 -15.52
C ASP A 500 1.89 -16.74 -16.95
N ALA A 501 1.05 -16.28 -17.87
CA ALA A 501 1.17 -16.63 -19.29
C ALA A 501 2.44 -16.03 -19.92
N VAL A 502 2.83 -14.81 -19.53
CA VAL A 502 4.09 -14.19 -19.96
C VAL A 502 5.29 -14.88 -19.34
N ALA A 503 5.26 -15.12 -18.02
CA ALA A 503 6.33 -15.81 -17.31
C ALA A 503 6.58 -17.22 -17.86
N ALA A 504 5.53 -17.93 -18.30
CA ALA A 504 5.66 -19.25 -18.91
C ALA A 504 6.44 -19.26 -20.24
N VAL A 505 6.48 -18.14 -20.98
CA VAL A 505 7.27 -18.02 -22.21
C VAL A 505 8.62 -17.34 -21.98
N SER A 506 8.81 -16.59 -20.90
CA SER A 506 10.04 -15.81 -20.70
C SER A 506 11.25 -16.70 -20.42
N ALA A 507 12.35 -16.47 -21.16
CA ALA A 507 13.59 -17.24 -21.04
C ALA A 507 14.54 -16.75 -19.93
N GLY A 508 14.06 -15.97 -18.95
CA GLY A 508 14.89 -15.33 -17.91
C GLY A 508 14.15 -15.04 -16.60
N ALA A 509 14.92 -14.95 -15.50
CA ALA A 509 14.42 -14.76 -14.13
C ALA A 509 14.20 -13.29 -13.73
N ALA A 510 14.55 -12.31 -14.58
CA ALA A 510 14.69 -10.91 -14.19
C ALA A 510 13.39 -10.09 -14.13
N GLU A 511 12.25 -10.61 -14.57
CA GLU A 511 10.98 -9.86 -14.61
C GLU A 511 9.97 -10.20 -13.53
N GLY A 512 10.15 -11.33 -12.82
CA GLY A 512 9.21 -11.71 -11.75
C GLY A 512 9.02 -10.58 -10.74
N SER A 513 10.11 -9.94 -10.34
CA SER A 513 10.06 -8.86 -9.35
C SER A 513 9.25 -7.63 -9.76
N GLN A 514 9.20 -7.27 -11.05
CA GLN A 514 8.42 -6.10 -11.48
C GLN A 514 6.95 -6.43 -11.70
N ALA A 515 6.65 -7.59 -12.29
CA ALA A 515 5.29 -8.09 -12.40
C ALA A 515 4.65 -8.25 -11.00
N ASP A 516 5.38 -8.84 -10.06
CA ASP A 516 4.92 -8.99 -8.68
C ASP A 516 4.57 -7.63 -8.04
N ARG A 517 5.36 -6.57 -8.31
CA ARG A 517 5.09 -5.20 -7.80
C ARG A 517 3.87 -4.57 -8.46
N GLU A 518 3.70 -4.75 -9.77
CA GLU A 518 2.51 -4.29 -10.52
C GLU A 518 1.24 -4.95 -9.95
N LEU A 519 1.30 -6.26 -9.73
CA LEU A 519 0.20 -7.03 -9.14
C LEU A 519 -0.06 -6.68 -7.66
N ALA A 520 0.98 -6.52 -6.84
CA ALA A 520 0.82 -6.07 -5.46
C ALA A 520 0.15 -4.69 -5.39
N SER A 521 0.54 -3.79 -6.30
CA SER A 521 -0.08 -2.46 -6.43
C SER A 521 -1.54 -2.52 -6.90
N ALA A 522 -1.96 -3.57 -7.62
CA ALA A 522 -3.33 -3.73 -8.11
C ALA A 522 -4.34 -4.03 -6.99
N VAL A 523 -3.88 -4.56 -5.86
CA VAL A 523 -4.70 -4.85 -4.67
C VAL A 523 -4.51 -3.82 -3.53
N SER A 524 -3.84 -2.71 -3.81
CA SER A 524 -3.55 -1.66 -2.84
C SER A 524 -4.81 -0.98 -2.29
N VAL A 525 -4.81 -0.66 -0.99
CA VAL A 525 -5.84 0.18 -0.35
C VAL A 525 -6.00 1.55 -1.02
N ARG A 526 -4.99 2.02 -1.76
CA ARG A 526 -5.00 3.31 -2.46
C ARG A 526 -6.06 3.42 -3.56
N TRP A 527 -6.55 2.27 -4.04
CA TRP A 527 -7.62 2.19 -5.03
C TRP A 527 -9.04 2.35 -4.46
N ARG A 528 -9.20 2.37 -3.12
CA ARG A 528 -10.52 2.35 -2.47
C ARG A 528 -11.41 3.55 -2.82
N SER A 529 -10.82 4.72 -3.04
CA SER A 529 -11.58 5.90 -3.47
C SER A 529 -12.00 5.86 -4.94
N VAL A 530 -11.40 4.99 -5.76
CA VAL A 530 -11.53 4.94 -7.22
C VAL A 530 -11.49 3.50 -7.80
N PRO A 531 -12.35 2.59 -7.34
CA PRO A 531 -12.30 1.17 -7.71
C PRO A 531 -12.49 0.93 -9.21
N GLU A 532 -13.27 1.77 -9.90
CA GLU A 532 -13.47 1.67 -11.35
C GLU A 532 -12.20 1.98 -12.16
N ARG A 533 -11.30 2.81 -11.62
CA ARG A 533 -9.98 3.05 -12.23
C ARG A 533 -9.07 1.85 -12.03
N ALA A 534 -9.11 1.23 -10.85
CA ALA A 534 -8.35 0.02 -10.54
C ALA A 534 -8.69 -1.12 -11.50
N VAL A 535 -9.99 -1.41 -11.69
CA VAL A 535 -10.46 -2.45 -12.63
C VAL A 535 -9.95 -2.17 -14.04
N ARG A 536 -10.15 -0.95 -14.57
CA ARG A 536 -9.69 -0.59 -15.92
C ARG A 536 -8.18 -0.69 -16.07
N SER A 537 -7.42 -0.30 -15.04
CA SER A 537 -5.96 -0.40 -15.05
C SER A 537 -5.50 -1.86 -15.11
N ALA A 538 -6.05 -2.73 -14.26
CA ALA A 538 -5.72 -4.16 -14.26
C ALA A 538 -6.14 -4.84 -15.57
N GLU A 539 -7.35 -4.57 -16.08
CA GLU A 539 -7.84 -5.10 -17.36
C GLU A 539 -6.99 -4.64 -18.54
N GLN A 540 -6.61 -3.35 -18.58
CA GLN A 540 -5.75 -2.82 -19.63
C GLN A 540 -4.40 -3.52 -19.64
N GLN A 541 -3.77 -3.67 -18.46
CA GLN A 541 -2.51 -4.37 -18.32
C GLN A 541 -2.63 -5.83 -18.77
N ALA A 542 -3.68 -6.54 -18.33
CA ALA A 542 -3.93 -7.93 -18.74
C ALA A 542 -4.11 -8.05 -20.27
N VAL A 543 -4.84 -7.12 -20.90
CA VAL A 543 -5.02 -7.07 -22.36
C VAL A 543 -3.70 -6.81 -23.07
N GLU A 544 -2.86 -5.90 -22.58
CA GLU A 544 -1.55 -5.61 -23.14
C GLU A 544 -0.61 -6.82 -23.06
N ARG A 545 -0.57 -7.51 -21.91
CA ARG A 545 0.23 -8.73 -21.70
C ARG A 545 -0.23 -9.86 -22.63
N ASN A 546 -1.53 -10.13 -22.68
CA ASN A 546 -2.10 -11.14 -23.58
C ASN A 546 -1.91 -10.80 -25.07
N GLY A 547 -2.05 -9.52 -25.44
CA GLY A 547 -1.82 -9.03 -26.79
C GLY A 547 -0.37 -9.24 -27.25
N SER A 548 0.60 -9.01 -26.36
CA SER A 548 2.02 -9.29 -26.60
C SER A 548 2.26 -10.77 -26.94
N LEU A 549 1.65 -11.69 -26.18
CA LEU A 549 1.74 -13.14 -26.41
C LEU A 549 1.03 -13.59 -27.69
N ALA A 550 -0.14 -13.03 -27.98
CA ALA A 550 -0.88 -13.31 -29.20
C ALA A 550 -0.11 -12.89 -30.47
N GLY A 551 0.80 -11.92 -30.36
CA GLY A 551 1.67 -11.49 -31.43
C GLY A 551 2.78 -12.47 -31.80
N ILE A 552 3.08 -13.49 -30.97
CA ILE A 552 4.08 -14.50 -31.31
C ILE A 552 3.57 -15.33 -32.50
N GLU A 553 4.36 -15.44 -33.57
CA GLU A 553 3.94 -16.15 -34.78
C GLU A 553 4.87 -17.32 -35.08
N VAL A 554 4.29 -18.48 -35.41
CA VAL A 554 5.00 -19.54 -36.12
C VAL A 554 4.74 -19.38 -37.60
N LEU A 555 5.79 -19.21 -38.40
CA LEU A 555 5.74 -19.08 -39.85
C LEU A 555 6.25 -20.36 -40.50
N GLY A 556 5.38 -20.99 -41.29
CA GLY A 556 5.69 -22.15 -42.10
C GLY A 556 5.70 -21.84 -43.61
N PRO A 557 6.33 -22.69 -44.43
CA PRO A 557 6.24 -22.59 -45.89
C PRO A 557 4.82 -22.89 -46.37
N GLU A 558 4.33 -22.24 -47.44
CA GLU A 558 2.98 -22.47 -47.98
C GLU A 558 2.71 -23.94 -48.37
N THR A 559 3.74 -24.61 -48.90
CA THR A 559 3.69 -26.03 -49.26
C THR A 559 5.09 -26.64 -49.15
N VAL A 560 5.17 -27.82 -48.54
CA VAL A 560 6.40 -28.62 -48.46
C VAL A 560 6.26 -29.83 -49.37
N THR A 561 7.21 -30.02 -50.29
CA THR A 561 7.30 -31.25 -51.10
C THR A 561 8.52 -32.05 -50.68
N LEU A 562 8.30 -33.21 -50.08
CA LEU A 562 9.34 -34.13 -49.63
C LEU A 562 9.78 -35.05 -50.78
N SER A 563 11.08 -35.34 -50.85
CA SER A 563 11.64 -36.30 -51.80
C SER A 563 11.35 -37.77 -51.41
N SER A 564 10.94 -38.02 -50.16
CA SER A 564 10.58 -39.34 -49.63
C SER A 564 9.38 -39.24 -48.67
N SER A 565 9.00 -40.32 -47.97
CA SER A 565 7.97 -40.26 -46.90
C SER A 565 8.44 -39.48 -45.67
N GLN A 566 9.76 -39.33 -45.49
CA GLN A 566 10.38 -38.52 -44.45
C GLN A 566 11.12 -37.31 -45.05
N GLY A 567 11.19 -36.22 -44.29
CA GLY A 567 12.09 -35.12 -44.59
C GLY A 567 11.95 -33.96 -43.62
N SER A 568 12.81 -32.97 -43.84
CA SER A 568 12.94 -31.78 -42.99
C SER A 568 12.48 -30.54 -43.74
N PHE A 569 11.88 -29.58 -43.03
CA PHE A 569 11.49 -28.29 -43.58
C PHE A 569 11.69 -27.17 -42.56
N PRO A 570 11.98 -25.93 -42.99
CA PRO A 570 12.20 -24.83 -42.08
C PRO A 570 10.87 -24.31 -41.50
N LEU A 571 10.88 -23.99 -40.21
CA LEU A 571 9.86 -23.22 -39.50
C LEU A 571 10.52 -22.02 -38.84
N THR A 572 9.87 -20.87 -38.86
CA THR A 572 10.42 -19.65 -38.26
C THR A 572 9.51 -19.17 -37.15
N VAL A 573 10.04 -18.96 -35.95
CA VAL A 573 9.33 -18.28 -34.87
C VAL A 573 9.68 -16.81 -34.91
N ASN A 574 8.65 -15.96 -34.93
CA ASN A 574 8.75 -14.51 -34.87
C ASN A 574 8.37 -14.06 -33.45
N ASN A 575 9.32 -13.46 -32.72
CA ASN A 575 9.08 -12.90 -31.41
C ASN A 575 8.98 -11.37 -31.53
N PRO A 576 7.77 -10.77 -31.60
CA PRO A 576 7.65 -9.31 -31.63
C PRO A 576 7.74 -8.67 -30.23
N THR A 577 7.84 -9.48 -29.17
CA THR A 577 7.84 -8.98 -27.80
C THR A 577 9.18 -8.31 -27.47
N ARG A 578 9.19 -7.52 -26.38
CA ARG A 578 10.41 -6.91 -25.84
C ARG A 578 11.25 -7.89 -25.02
N LEU A 579 10.81 -9.15 -24.90
CA LEU A 579 11.34 -10.13 -23.97
C LEU A 579 11.96 -11.30 -24.71
N PRO A 580 13.06 -11.88 -24.20
CA PRO A 580 13.52 -13.15 -24.73
C PRO A 580 12.50 -14.23 -24.38
N ILE A 581 12.01 -14.96 -25.40
CA ILE A 581 11.05 -16.05 -25.20
C ILE A 581 11.72 -17.41 -25.39
N SER A 582 11.25 -18.43 -24.67
CA SER A 582 11.59 -19.83 -24.85
C SER A 582 10.31 -20.60 -25.16
N VAL A 583 10.19 -21.13 -26.39
CA VAL A 583 8.98 -21.84 -26.83
C VAL A 583 9.34 -23.15 -27.51
N SER A 584 8.54 -24.19 -27.31
CA SER A 584 8.58 -25.42 -28.12
C SER A 584 7.58 -25.30 -29.27
N ILE A 585 7.79 -26.04 -30.37
CA ILE A 585 6.83 -26.05 -31.49
C ILE A 585 6.18 -27.43 -31.55
N LEU A 586 4.86 -27.47 -31.38
CA LEU A 586 4.06 -28.67 -31.55
C LEU A 586 3.53 -28.76 -32.97
N LEU A 587 3.87 -29.84 -33.66
CA LEU A 587 3.39 -30.19 -34.99
C LEU A 587 2.26 -31.20 -34.86
N THR A 588 1.06 -30.80 -35.25
CA THR A 588 -0.14 -31.64 -35.22
C THR A 588 -0.57 -31.96 -36.64
N PRO A 589 -0.50 -33.24 -37.06
CA PRO A 589 -1.03 -33.65 -38.35
C PRO A 589 -2.55 -33.69 -38.35
N GLY A 590 -3.18 -33.20 -39.43
CA GLY A 590 -4.62 -33.33 -39.63
C GLY A 590 -5.10 -34.77 -39.87
N ASN A 591 -4.17 -35.71 -40.11
CA ASN A 591 -4.48 -37.13 -40.23
C ASN A 591 -4.18 -37.86 -38.90
N PRO A 592 -5.17 -38.44 -38.22
CA PRO A 592 -4.99 -39.10 -36.92
C PRO A 592 -4.13 -40.38 -36.99
N ALA A 593 -3.81 -40.88 -38.18
CA ALA A 593 -2.89 -42.00 -38.36
C ALA A 593 -1.40 -41.59 -38.30
N LEU A 594 -1.09 -40.28 -38.22
CA LEU A 594 0.26 -39.74 -38.08
C LEU A 594 0.47 -39.25 -36.64
N SER A 595 1.68 -39.41 -36.12
CA SER A 595 2.04 -38.93 -34.77
C SER A 595 2.34 -37.44 -34.77
N SER A 596 1.88 -36.73 -33.74
CA SER A 596 2.37 -35.38 -33.46
C SER A 596 3.83 -35.40 -33.04
N ASN A 597 4.54 -34.31 -33.32
CA ASN A 597 5.95 -34.15 -32.97
C ASN A 597 6.14 -32.82 -32.25
N ARG A 598 6.84 -32.82 -31.11
CA ARG A 598 7.18 -31.60 -30.36
C ARG A 598 8.67 -31.37 -30.50
N LEU A 599 9.04 -30.20 -31.04
CA LEU A 599 10.42 -29.75 -31.13
C LEU A 599 10.92 -29.30 -29.75
N ASP A 600 12.23 -29.44 -29.52
CA ASP A 600 12.86 -28.95 -28.28
C ASP A 600 12.63 -27.44 -28.11
N PRO A 601 12.57 -26.92 -26.87
CA PRO A 601 12.44 -25.50 -26.62
C PRO A 601 13.55 -24.69 -27.31
N ILE A 602 13.15 -23.57 -27.91
CA ILE A 602 14.04 -22.67 -28.62
C ILE A 602 13.95 -21.26 -28.03
N ASP A 603 15.11 -20.71 -27.69
CA ASP A 603 15.21 -19.34 -27.21
C ASP A 603 15.27 -18.37 -28.40
N VAL A 604 14.40 -17.36 -28.38
CA VAL A 604 14.24 -16.33 -29.41
C VAL A 604 14.34 -14.98 -28.72
N ALA A 605 15.35 -14.18 -29.09
CA ALA A 605 15.60 -12.88 -28.49
C ALA A 605 14.47 -11.86 -28.80
N PRO A 606 14.39 -10.74 -28.07
CA PRO A 606 13.43 -9.67 -28.35
C PRO A 606 13.49 -9.20 -29.81
N GLY A 607 12.34 -9.14 -30.48
CA GLY A 607 12.26 -8.73 -31.89
C GLY A 607 12.91 -9.70 -32.90
N GLU A 608 13.42 -10.86 -32.46
CA GLU A 608 14.14 -11.81 -33.31
C GLU A 608 13.17 -12.71 -34.09
N ARG A 609 13.62 -13.09 -35.30
CA ARG A 609 13.05 -14.21 -36.06
C ARG A 609 14.04 -15.34 -36.10
N ARG A 610 13.68 -16.49 -35.54
CA ARG A 610 14.55 -17.66 -35.46
C ARG A 610 14.00 -18.82 -36.25
N THR A 611 14.78 -19.32 -37.21
CA THR A 611 14.40 -20.47 -38.04
C THR A 611 14.98 -21.77 -37.47
N VAL A 612 14.14 -22.79 -37.36
CA VAL A 612 14.50 -24.15 -36.96
C VAL A 612 14.01 -25.15 -37.99
N ASN A 613 14.69 -26.29 -38.09
CA ASN A 613 14.29 -27.35 -39.01
C ASN A 613 13.41 -28.36 -38.27
N ALA A 614 12.26 -28.64 -38.87
CA ALA A 614 11.27 -29.58 -38.38
C ALA A 614 11.29 -30.85 -39.21
N ASP A 615 11.39 -32.00 -38.56
CA ASP A 615 11.33 -33.31 -39.21
C ASP A 615 9.92 -33.89 -39.15
N ILE A 616 9.50 -34.51 -40.26
CA ILE A 616 8.21 -35.19 -40.38
C ILE A 616 8.33 -36.54 -41.06
N ASP A 617 7.51 -37.50 -40.62
CA ASP A 617 7.29 -38.80 -41.26
C ASP A 617 5.81 -38.95 -41.66
N LEU A 618 5.55 -39.01 -42.97
CA LEU A 618 4.21 -39.24 -43.52
C LEU A 618 3.82 -40.72 -43.55
N GLY A 619 4.74 -41.62 -43.20
CA GLY A 619 4.51 -43.07 -43.20
C GLY A 619 4.01 -43.56 -44.56
N ARG A 620 2.76 -44.04 -44.59
CA ARG A 620 2.08 -44.52 -45.83
C ARG A 620 1.23 -43.46 -46.54
N GLN A 621 1.16 -42.25 -46.01
CA GLN A 621 0.35 -41.16 -46.57
C GLN A 621 1.14 -40.39 -47.63
N ASN A 622 0.44 -39.89 -48.65
CA ASN A 622 1.05 -39.09 -49.72
C ASN A 622 0.97 -37.58 -49.47
N SER A 623 0.05 -37.14 -48.61
CA SER A 623 -0.11 -35.74 -48.23
C SER A 623 -0.86 -35.60 -46.91
N THR A 624 -0.55 -34.56 -46.15
CA THR A 624 -1.32 -34.15 -44.97
C THR A 624 -1.18 -32.64 -44.75
N THR A 625 -2.14 -32.04 -44.05
CA THR A 625 -2.02 -30.68 -43.51
C THR A 625 -1.37 -30.77 -42.14
N ILE A 626 -0.35 -29.95 -41.91
CA ILE A 626 0.31 -29.83 -40.61
C ILE A 626 -0.02 -28.46 -40.03
N THR A 627 -0.43 -28.47 -38.77
CA THR A 627 -0.57 -27.27 -37.94
C THR A 627 0.64 -27.20 -37.02
N ALA A 628 1.37 -26.09 -37.07
CA ALA A 628 2.50 -25.79 -36.21
C ALA A 628 2.10 -24.69 -35.22
N GLN A 629 2.15 -25.01 -33.92
CA GLN A 629 1.76 -24.12 -32.82
C GLN A 629 2.94 -23.95 -31.88
N ALA A 630 3.25 -22.70 -31.48
CA ALA A 630 4.21 -22.45 -30.41
C ALA A 630 3.57 -22.80 -29.06
N MET A 631 4.37 -23.38 -28.16
CA MET A 631 3.94 -23.93 -26.87
C MET A 631 4.91 -23.51 -25.76
N ALA A 632 4.36 -22.96 -24.68
CA ALA A 632 5.04 -22.77 -23.40
C ALA A 632 4.67 -23.92 -22.48
N GLY A 633 5.55 -24.92 -22.36
CA GLY A 633 5.19 -26.21 -21.76
C GLY A 633 4.03 -26.87 -22.51
N ASP A 634 2.85 -26.89 -21.90
CA ASP A 634 1.62 -27.42 -22.50
C ASP A 634 0.58 -26.35 -22.88
N ARG A 635 0.89 -25.06 -22.66
CA ARG A 635 0.02 -23.94 -23.03
C ARG A 635 0.33 -23.49 -24.46
N PRO A 636 -0.64 -23.44 -25.40
CA PRO A 636 -0.43 -22.86 -26.73
C PRO A 636 -0.27 -21.35 -26.63
N VAL A 637 0.65 -20.80 -27.42
CA VAL A 637 1.01 -19.38 -27.43
C VAL A 637 1.07 -18.87 -28.86
N GLY A 638 0.49 -17.68 -29.09
CA GLY A 638 0.57 -17.03 -30.40
C GLY A 638 -0.26 -17.72 -31.49
N SER A 639 -0.03 -17.33 -32.74
CA SER A 639 -0.79 -17.84 -33.89
C SER A 639 -0.16 -19.11 -34.49
N GLU A 640 -1.00 -20.09 -34.83
CA GLU A 640 -0.58 -21.29 -35.56
C GLU A 640 -0.31 -21.04 -37.06
N ALA A 641 0.67 -21.76 -37.61
CA ALA A 641 0.83 -21.90 -39.06
C ALA A 641 0.26 -23.22 -39.54
N SER A 642 -0.60 -23.17 -40.56
CA SER A 642 -1.11 -24.35 -41.26
C SER A 642 -0.54 -24.44 -42.67
N PHE A 643 0.06 -25.58 -43.03
CA PHE A 643 0.63 -25.79 -44.36
C PHE A 643 0.49 -27.24 -44.83
N ASN A 644 0.53 -27.43 -46.15
CA ASN A 644 0.40 -28.75 -46.77
C ASN A 644 1.78 -29.39 -46.99
N VAL A 645 1.94 -30.62 -46.51
CA VAL A 645 3.12 -31.45 -46.76
C VAL A 645 2.73 -32.57 -47.72
N ARG A 646 3.52 -32.77 -48.78
CA ARG A 646 3.30 -33.79 -49.81
C ARG A 646 4.56 -34.61 -50.03
N SER A 647 4.45 -35.92 -50.17
CA SER A 647 5.57 -36.78 -50.59
C SER A 647 5.54 -36.99 -52.11
N SER A 648 6.69 -36.87 -52.77
CA SER A 648 6.85 -37.28 -54.16
C SER A 648 7.38 -38.72 -54.23
N GLN A 649 6.52 -39.71 -54.54
CA GLN A 649 6.95 -41.11 -54.77
C GLN A 649 7.68 -41.32 -56.11
N VAL A 650 8.52 -40.37 -56.52
CA VAL A 650 9.21 -40.44 -57.83
C VAL A 650 10.37 -41.45 -57.79
N GLY A 651 11.00 -41.65 -56.63
CA GLY A 651 12.14 -42.56 -56.49
C GLY A 651 11.84 -44.02 -56.83
N THR A 652 10.73 -44.56 -56.32
CA THR A 652 10.40 -45.99 -56.49
C THR A 652 10.01 -46.32 -57.93
N ILE A 653 9.31 -45.41 -58.61
CA ILE A 653 8.91 -45.60 -60.01
C ILE A 653 10.13 -45.59 -60.94
N VAL A 654 11.13 -44.74 -60.67
CA VAL A 654 12.37 -44.71 -61.47
C VAL A 654 13.16 -46.01 -61.30
N TRP A 655 13.30 -46.53 -60.07
CA TRP A 655 13.97 -47.81 -59.84
C TRP A 655 13.19 -49.01 -60.40
N VAL A 656 11.86 -49.01 -60.33
CA VAL A 656 11.02 -50.05 -60.94
C VAL A 656 11.10 -49.97 -62.46
N ALA A 657 11.04 -48.78 -63.06
CA ALA A 657 11.19 -48.58 -64.50
C ALA A 657 12.59 -48.99 -64.98
N MET A 658 13.64 -48.68 -64.22
CA MET A 658 15.01 -49.08 -64.51
C MET A 658 15.19 -50.60 -64.37
N GLY A 659 14.59 -51.21 -63.34
CA GLY A 659 14.54 -52.66 -63.17
C GLY A 659 13.80 -53.36 -64.32
N VAL A 660 12.66 -52.82 -64.76
CA VAL A 660 11.90 -53.32 -65.92
C VAL A 660 12.69 -53.14 -67.22
N ALA A 661 13.39 -52.02 -67.40
CA ALA A 661 14.23 -51.78 -68.56
C ALA A 661 15.42 -52.76 -68.62
N VAL A 662 16.11 -52.98 -67.49
CA VAL A 662 17.20 -53.97 -67.38
C VAL A 662 16.69 -55.39 -67.63
N ALA A 663 15.55 -55.77 -67.05
CA ALA A 663 14.93 -57.07 -67.29
C ALA A 663 14.53 -57.25 -68.77
N GLY A 664 14.02 -56.20 -69.42
CA GLY A 664 13.72 -56.18 -70.85
C GLY A 664 14.95 -56.39 -71.73
N VAL A 665 16.09 -55.77 -71.38
CA VAL A 665 17.37 -55.96 -72.08
C VAL A 665 17.87 -57.40 -71.92
N VAL A 666 17.81 -57.97 -70.71
CA VAL A 666 18.20 -59.37 -70.47
C VAL A 666 17.32 -60.34 -71.27
N PHE A 667 16.00 -60.11 -71.32
CA PHE A 667 15.07 -60.91 -72.09
C PHE A 667 15.33 -60.82 -73.61
N ALA A 668 15.60 -59.62 -74.13
CA ALA A 668 15.95 -59.40 -75.54
C ALA A 668 17.28 -60.08 -75.92
N MET A 669 18.28 -60.05 -75.04
CA MET A 669 19.58 -60.67 -75.24
C MET A 669 19.49 -62.21 -75.23
N SER A 670 18.65 -62.78 -74.37
CA SER A 670 18.36 -64.22 -74.30
C SER A 670 17.61 -64.74 -75.55
N ARG A 671 16.71 -63.93 -76.12
CA ARG A 671 16.04 -64.22 -77.40
C ARG A 671 16.98 -64.15 -78.61
N ARG A 672 18.00 -63.28 -78.58
CA ARG A 672 18.97 -63.12 -79.67
C ARG A 672 19.93 -64.31 -79.78
N PHE A 673 20.31 -64.93 -78.67
CA PHE A 673 21.19 -66.11 -78.67
C PHE A 673 20.51 -67.41 -79.15
N ARG A 674 19.18 -67.51 -79.08
CA ARG A 674 18.44 -68.69 -79.56
C ARG A 674 18.18 -68.74 -81.08
N ARG A 675 18.52 -67.70 -81.86
CA ARG A 675 18.15 -67.60 -83.30
C ARG A 675 19.30 -67.64 -84.31
N ARG A 676 20.56 -67.85 -83.92
CA ARG A 676 21.67 -68.01 -84.88
C ARG A 676 22.41 -69.33 -84.71
N GLY A 677 21.99 -70.31 -85.51
CA GLY A 677 22.75 -71.50 -85.82
C GLY A 677 21.98 -72.38 -86.79
N PHE A 678 22.23 -72.24 -88.10
CA PHE A 678 22.41 -73.35 -89.04
C PHE A 678 22.74 -72.88 -90.48
N ARG A 679 23.75 -73.56 -91.07
CA ARG A 679 24.24 -73.67 -92.49
C ARG A 679 25.08 -72.50 -93.05
N ARG A 680 26.41 -72.66 -93.25
CA ARG A 680 27.23 -73.48 -94.20
C ARG A 680 27.08 -73.08 -95.67
N LEU A 681 28.18 -72.74 -96.35
CA LEU A 681 28.87 -73.58 -97.36
C LEU A 681 30.10 -72.90 -98.01
N SER A 682 31.10 -73.75 -98.33
CA SER A 682 32.16 -73.73 -99.38
C SER A 682 33.05 -72.48 -99.56
N GLU A 683 34.39 -72.50 -99.47
CA GLU A 683 35.46 -73.38 -100.03
C GLU A 683 35.88 -73.03 -101.47
N SER A 684 37.14 -72.57 -101.59
CA SER A 684 38.16 -72.65 -102.67
C SER A 684 39.11 -71.45 -102.47
N ASP A 685 40.35 -71.67 -102.03
CA ASP A 685 41.57 -71.96 -102.84
C ASP A 685 41.92 -70.75 -103.74
N ASP A 686 43.15 -70.24 -103.84
CA ASP A 686 44.46 -70.88 -103.75
C ASP A 686 45.58 -69.83 -103.69
N ASP A 687 46.74 -70.30 -103.22
CA ASP A 687 48.14 -69.94 -103.49
C ASP A 687 48.78 -68.56 -103.21
N GLY A 688 49.85 -68.62 -102.40
CA GLY A 688 50.85 -67.61 -102.06
C GLY A 688 51.72 -68.04 -100.89
#